data_AF-A0A4R0RLE0-F1
#
_entry.id   AF-A0A4R0RLE0-F1
#
_cell.length_a   1.000
_cell.length_b   1.000
_cell.length_c   1.000
_cell.angle_alpha   90.00
_cell.angle_beta   90.00
_cell.angle_gamma   90.00
#
_symmetry.space_group_name_H-M   'P 1'
#
loop_
_entity.id
_entity.type
_entity.pdbx_description
1 polymer ?
#
loop_
_entity_poly.entity_id
_entity_poly.type
_entity_poly.pdbx_seq_one_letter_code
_entity_poly.pdbx_strand_id
1 'polypeptide(L)'
;MSPSCRDYDQNLLDTTATRIKTYAYQEKDLTDEVIKDFFDALSIPRSVGLGWAYTQNGVLTVLAVSSKESTLFIHLAKKGSQNESVLAARLALQTHILCNPEVTLYGFDMGRLALSLYRDCDIRVVNAVHIQNACKTKDAHKIENAVAFAVNGTDIAAYRVNIEAAFRDMTWDSEKPVSMRGVVFRAWLAAYMPNIGDMEERFREVKRVNSQSVSEVQLRTLARVDRGDQQLDVRLTAATNNEFSIVQINNKFRNKARVRATRFQTRFRPRANVELLIQDQRGSRFTIHGRTGDVQGQCAEIIAPSTFTFRGKQVLDIITTSPGDSTQADLKRDAYILRVLQNEDSISDNPFLQLIWPEDTQTTLEWPSSFLISDTVPPLIMDPALPMNNSQQTAVLHMLKMDNDHRMTIIQGPPGTGKTTVIGTYVQSATAAGATGIWLVAQSNVAVMNIGIKLIKCGFQNFRLLVSRDFHQDWHEHLYRKFSPHQLLRSDEFRPNTLDLSGVTVILCTLSMLSHPRIHLFTSKVPLTYLVVDEASQIKLSDYIHPITGNHTIQKITFIGDDMQLPPFGQDESEDIESIFERSHLRNSAILLDIQYRMPNQIGDFISDQVYEGQLRSNPRHPMNGADVQGTCFFVDVKGGTERAMETSYINHEEAATIVKMAAHLQAQNDPFKIITPYDAQRSLIEASLQQAGLNHADKCFNVDSFQGNEEHTIILSLVRSFDLGFLQDFRRTNVMLTRSTHYLFVCTSRAFLTSGPGAKSLVGNMAAAFGEGAWIDLQDIEVGNF
;
A
#
# COMPACT_ATOMS: atom_id res chain seq x y z
N MET A 1 -21.98 -39.06 7.69
CA MET A 1 -21.24 -39.21 8.97
C MET A 1 -21.84 -38.21 9.95
N SER A 2 -22.00 -38.55 11.23
CA SER A 2 -22.49 -37.60 12.24
C SER A 2 -21.49 -36.43 12.38
N PRO A 3 -21.95 -35.17 12.45
CA PRO A 3 -21.07 -34.02 12.61
C PRO A 3 -20.31 -34.10 13.94
N SER A 4 -19.09 -33.55 13.99
CA SER A 4 -18.44 -33.33 15.27
C SER A 4 -19.17 -32.21 16.02
N CYS A 5 -19.71 -32.50 17.19
CA CYS A 5 -20.37 -31.53 18.06
C CYS A 5 -19.40 -31.05 19.15
N ARG A 6 -19.34 -29.74 19.36
CA ARG A 6 -18.56 -29.10 20.44
C ARG A 6 -19.34 -27.96 21.04
N ASP A 7 -19.19 -27.78 22.34
CA ASP A 7 -19.83 -26.68 23.06
C ASP A 7 -18.81 -25.63 23.44
N TYR A 8 -19.16 -24.36 23.26
CA TYR A 8 -18.34 -23.22 23.65
C TYR A 8 -19.08 -22.32 24.62
N ASP A 9 -18.45 -22.03 25.75
CA ASP A 9 -18.93 -20.99 26.65
C ASP A 9 -18.38 -19.63 26.18
N GLN A 10 -19.29 -18.75 25.76
CA GLN A 10 -18.94 -17.40 25.35
C GLN A 10 -18.46 -16.58 26.54
N ASN A 11 -17.47 -15.73 26.30
CA ASN A 11 -16.91 -14.80 27.28
C ASN A 11 -16.82 -13.38 26.72
N LEU A 12 -17.69 -13.05 25.77
CA LEU A 12 -17.72 -11.75 25.10
C LEU A 12 -18.64 -10.77 25.82
N LEU A 13 -19.79 -11.25 26.30
CA LEU A 13 -20.81 -10.48 26.98
C LEU A 13 -21.20 -11.15 28.30
N ASP A 14 -21.55 -10.36 29.30
CA ASP A 14 -22.13 -10.87 30.55
C ASP A 14 -23.64 -11.07 30.38
N THR A 15 -24.04 -12.27 29.94
CA THR A 15 -25.44 -12.60 29.60
C THR A 15 -25.83 -13.99 30.07
N THR A 16 -27.13 -14.27 30.10
CA THR A 16 -27.69 -15.58 30.48
C THR A 16 -27.48 -16.67 29.41
N ALA A 17 -27.27 -16.27 28.15
CA ALA A 17 -26.99 -17.19 27.04
C ALA A 17 -25.48 -17.44 26.94
N THR A 18 -24.98 -18.40 27.72
CA THR A 18 -23.54 -18.64 27.82
C THR A 18 -23.02 -19.74 26.89
N ARG A 19 -23.81 -20.77 26.60
CA ARG A 19 -23.35 -21.98 25.90
C ARG A 19 -23.82 -22.04 24.45
N ILE A 20 -22.88 -22.26 23.54
CA ILE A 20 -23.12 -22.33 22.08
C ILE A 20 -22.82 -23.76 21.60
N LYS A 21 -23.84 -24.48 21.12
CA LYS A 21 -23.68 -25.81 20.52
C LYS A 21 -23.21 -25.68 19.08
N THR A 22 -22.03 -26.17 18.78
CA THR A 22 -21.43 -26.05 17.44
C THR A 22 -21.35 -27.41 16.75
N TYR A 23 -21.93 -27.49 15.55
CA TYR A 23 -21.91 -28.66 14.70
C TYR A 23 -21.01 -28.38 13.50
N ALA A 24 -19.88 -29.09 13.40
CA ALA A 24 -18.91 -28.88 12.32
C ALA A 24 -19.11 -29.89 11.17
N TYR A 25 -19.13 -29.37 9.96
CA TYR A 25 -19.33 -30.10 8.71
C TYR A 25 -18.24 -29.74 7.69
N GLN A 26 -17.88 -30.70 6.84
CA GLN A 26 -17.28 -30.39 5.55
C GLN A 26 -18.39 -29.93 4.60
N GLU A 27 -18.12 -28.98 3.70
CA GLU A 27 -19.14 -28.44 2.79
C GLU A 27 -19.88 -29.54 2.03
N LYS A 28 -19.18 -30.57 1.54
CA LYS A 28 -19.79 -31.72 0.85
C LYS A 28 -20.84 -32.51 1.65
N ASP A 29 -20.81 -32.40 2.98
CA ASP A 29 -21.70 -33.15 3.88
C ASP A 29 -22.92 -32.30 4.30
N LEU A 30 -23.05 -31.08 3.77
CA LEU A 30 -24.14 -30.16 4.08
C LEU A 30 -25.31 -30.38 3.13
N THR A 31 -26.39 -30.98 3.64
CA THR A 31 -27.62 -31.27 2.88
C THR A 31 -28.74 -30.28 3.25
N ASP A 32 -29.79 -30.24 2.42
CA ASP A 32 -31.00 -29.46 2.71
C ASP A 32 -31.62 -29.83 4.08
N GLU A 33 -31.58 -31.12 4.44
CA GLU A 33 -32.06 -31.61 5.73
C GLU A 33 -31.27 -31.02 6.89
N VAL A 34 -29.92 -31.03 6.80
CA VAL A 34 -29.06 -30.42 7.83
C VAL A 34 -29.36 -28.92 8.00
N ILE A 35 -29.56 -28.19 6.91
CA ILE A 35 -29.88 -26.75 6.99
C ILE A 35 -31.30 -26.53 7.55
N LYS A 36 -32.26 -27.38 7.21
CA LYS A 36 -33.63 -27.32 7.76
C LYS A 36 -33.65 -27.61 9.26
N ASP A 37 -32.94 -28.66 9.68
CA ASP A 37 -32.79 -29.04 11.10
C ASP A 37 -32.10 -27.94 11.90
N PHE A 38 -31.15 -27.22 11.30
CA PHE A 38 -30.51 -26.08 11.95
C PHE A 38 -31.50 -24.94 12.27
N PHE A 39 -32.53 -24.74 11.46
CA PHE A 39 -33.49 -23.65 11.66
C PHE A 39 -34.65 -23.96 12.62
N ASP A 40 -35.03 -25.24 12.78
CA ASP A 40 -36.22 -25.72 13.50
C ASP A 40 -37.55 -24.95 13.21
N ALA A 41 -38.69 -25.60 13.42
CA ALA A 41 -39.97 -25.26 12.77
C ALA A 41 -40.71 -23.98 13.26
N LEU A 42 -40.15 -23.12 14.13
CA LEU A 42 -40.98 -22.17 14.91
C LEU A 42 -40.52 -20.69 15.03
N SER A 43 -39.44 -20.25 14.39
CA SER A 43 -39.06 -18.82 14.44
C SER A 43 -39.03 -18.16 13.06
N ILE A 44 -40.17 -17.58 12.69
CA ILE A 44 -40.27 -16.59 11.60
C ILE A 44 -40.47 -15.21 12.27
N PRO A 45 -39.71 -14.16 11.92
CA PRO A 45 -38.65 -14.14 10.91
C PRO A 45 -37.36 -14.83 11.36
N ARG A 46 -36.67 -15.51 10.43
CA ARG A 46 -35.40 -16.19 10.68
C ARG A 46 -34.28 -15.17 10.71
N SER A 47 -33.44 -15.22 11.74
CA SER A 47 -32.22 -14.41 11.83
C SER A 47 -31.03 -15.26 12.22
N VAL A 48 -29.90 -15.01 11.56
CA VAL A 48 -28.64 -15.70 11.84
C VAL A 48 -27.50 -14.71 11.85
N GLY A 49 -26.49 -15.00 12.67
CA GLY A 49 -25.22 -14.31 12.64
C GLY A 49 -24.18 -15.07 11.83
N LEU A 50 -23.31 -14.34 11.13
CA LEU A 50 -22.26 -14.89 10.30
C LEU A 50 -20.88 -14.61 10.89
N GLY A 51 -20.01 -15.61 10.84
CA GLY A 51 -18.59 -15.51 11.19
C GLY A 51 -17.77 -16.33 10.19
N TRP A 52 -16.52 -15.94 9.93
CA TRP A 52 -15.71 -16.63 8.92
C TRP A 52 -14.22 -16.56 9.24
N ALA A 53 -13.42 -17.31 8.48
CA ALA A 53 -11.98 -17.23 8.47
C ALA A 53 -11.39 -17.52 7.08
N TYR A 54 -10.19 -17.01 6.87
CA TYR A 54 -9.42 -17.09 5.64
C TYR A 54 -8.20 -17.98 5.80
N THR A 55 -7.64 -18.48 4.70
CA THR A 55 -6.27 -19.01 4.70
C THR A 55 -5.26 -17.89 4.90
N GLN A 56 -3.98 -18.23 5.10
CA GLN A 56 -2.89 -17.23 5.12
C GLN A 56 -2.77 -16.41 3.83
N ASN A 57 -3.32 -16.90 2.72
CA ASN A 57 -3.34 -16.19 1.43
C ASN A 57 -4.63 -15.39 1.20
N GLY A 58 -5.46 -15.23 2.24
CA GLY A 58 -6.71 -14.48 2.20
C GLY A 58 -7.90 -15.23 1.60
N VAL A 59 -7.80 -16.53 1.27
CA VAL A 59 -8.91 -17.31 0.67
C VAL A 59 -9.92 -17.74 1.72
N LEU A 60 -11.20 -17.48 1.50
CA LEU A 60 -12.27 -17.89 2.41
C LEU A 60 -12.30 -19.42 2.52
N THR A 61 -12.14 -19.94 3.74
CA THR A 61 -12.04 -21.39 3.96
C THR A 61 -13.01 -21.92 5.01
N VAL A 62 -13.55 -21.03 5.84
CA VAL A 62 -14.52 -21.39 6.87
C VAL A 62 -15.64 -20.37 6.89
N LEU A 63 -16.88 -20.85 6.99
CA LEU A 63 -18.08 -20.07 7.28
C LEU A 63 -18.80 -20.68 8.48
N ALA A 64 -19.20 -19.84 9.43
CA ALA A 64 -20.07 -20.20 10.54
C ALA A 64 -21.37 -19.42 10.44
N VAL A 65 -22.48 -20.13 10.59
CA VAL A 65 -23.84 -19.59 10.64
C VAL A 65 -24.41 -19.91 12.01
N SER A 66 -24.75 -18.88 12.80
CA SER A 66 -25.18 -19.05 14.18
C SER A 66 -26.59 -18.55 14.40
N SER A 67 -27.38 -19.33 15.13
CA SER A 67 -28.53 -18.86 15.90
C SER A 67 -28.03 -18.37 17.29
N LYS A 68 -28.95 -18.17 18.25
CA LYS A 68 -28.58 -17.84 19.63
C LYS A 68 -27.98 -19.02 20.41
N GLU A 69 -28.35 -20.24 20.05
CA GLU A 69 -28.05 -21.45 20.82
C GLU A 69 -27.19 -22.47 20.05
N SER A 70 -27.23 -22.41 18.73
CA SER A 70 -26.55 -23.35 17.83
C SER A 70 -25.74 -22.63 16.75
N THR A 71 -24.62 -23.23 16.35
CA THR A 71 -23.79 -22.78 15.25
C THR A 71 -23.50 -23.92 14.29
N LEU A 72 -23.81 -23.71 13.02
CA LEU A 72 -23.34 -24.53 11.92
C LEU A 72 -21.95 -24.04 11.49
N PHE A 73 -20.92 -24.86 11.66
CA PHE A 73 -19.55 -24.54 11.29
C PHE A 73 -19.15 -25.32 10.03
N ILE A 74 -18.79 -24.62 8.96
CA ILE A 74 -18.65 -25.20 7.63
C ILE A 74 -17.22 -25.00 7.14
N HIS A 75 -16.52 -26.08 6.84
CA HIS A 75 -15.28 -26.04 6.08
C HIS A 75 -15.59 -25.99 4.59
N LEU A 76 -15.32 -24.85 3.97
CA LEU A 76 -15.59 -24.60 2.56
C LEU A 76 -14.54 -25.31 1.68
N ALA A 77 -15.01 -25.97 0.63
CA ALA A 77 -14.17 -26.50 -0.42
C ALA A 77 -13.66 -25.37 -1.31
N LYS A 78 -12.55 -25.64 -2.01
CA LYS A 78 -11.96 -24.68 -2.95
C LYS A 78 -12.93 -24.33 -4.08
N LYS A 79 -12.77 -23.13 -4.64
CA LYS A 79 -13.45 -22.71 -5.86
C LYS A 79 -13.22 -23.73 -7.00
N GLY A 80 -14.21 -23.93 -7.86
CA GLY A 80 -14.09 -24.78 -9.05
C GLY A 80 -14.14 -26.29 -8.77
N SER A 81 -14.50 -26.69 -7.54
CA SER A 81 -14.76 -28.09 -7.21
C SER A 81 -15.85 -28.67 -8.12
N GLN A 82 -15.51 -29.76 -8.82
CA GLN A 82 -16.45 -30.53 -9.66
C GLN A 82 -17.22 -31.61 -8.86
N ASN A 83 -17.06 -31.63 -7.54
CA ASN A 83 -17.76 -32.57 -6.68
C ASN A 83 -19.24 -32.18 -6.59
N GLU A 84 -20.14 -33.05 -7.07
CA GLU A 84 -21.59 -32.82 -7.08
C GLU A 84 -22.15 -32.52 -5.69
N SER A 85 -21.65 -33.16 -4.64
CA SER A 85 -22.09 -32.91 -3.26
C SER A 85 -21.71 -31.51 -2.78
N VAL A 86 -20.55 -30.98 -3.21
CA VAL A 86 -20.15 -29.59 -2.92
C VAL A 86 -21.04 -28.61 -3.67
N LEU A 87 -21.34 -28.87 -4.93
CA LEU A 87 -22.24 -28.01 -5.73
C LEU A 87 -23.65 -27.99 -5.14
N ALA A 88 -24.17 -29.15 -4.73
CA ALA A 88 -25.46 -29.28 -4.05
C ALA A 88 -25.48 -28.51 -2.71
N ALA A 89 -24.42 -28.63 -1.90
CA ALA A 89 -24.28 -27.91 -0.64
C ALA A 89 -24.26 -26.38 -0.83
N ARG A 90 -23.56 -25.87 -1.85
CA ARG A 90 -23.55 -24.43 -2.17
C ARG A 90 -24.92 -23.93 -2.61
N LEU A 91 -25.63 -24.73 -3.40
CA LEU A 91 -27.00 -24.41 -3.80
C LEU A 91 -27.93 -24.39 -2.58
N ALA A 92 -27.80 -25.36 -1.67
CA ALA A 92 -28.55 -25.42 -0.43
C ALA A 92 -28.28 -24.20 0.47
N LEU A 93 -27.00 -23.84 0.67
CA LEU A 93 -26.59 -22.65 1.42
C LEU A 93 -27.18 -21.37 0.85
N GLN A 94 -27.10 -21.19 -0.47
CA GLN A 94 -27.70 -20.04 -1.15
C GLN A 94 -29.22 -20.03 -0.98
N THR A 95 -29.88 -21.13 -1.30
CA THR A 95 -31.35 -21.19 -1.34
C THR A 95 -31.98 -21.02 0.03
N HIS A 96 -31.37 -21.60 1.07
CA HIS A 96 -31.99 -21.67 2.39
C HIS A 96 -31.50 -20.61 3.37
N ILE A 97 -30.30 -20.06 3.18
CA ILE A 97 -29.68 -19.08 4.09
C ILE A 97 -29.30 -17.80 3.35
N LEU A 98 -28.30 -17.86 2.47
CA LEU A 98 -27.54 -16.67 2.05
C LEU A 98 -28.27 -15.81 1.01
N CYS A 99 -29.08 -16.42 0.14
CA CYS A 99 -29.92 -15.76 -0.84
C CYS A 99 -31.42 -15.85 -0.48
N ASN A 100 -31.76 -16.26 0.75
CA ASN A 100 -33.14 -16.33 1.18
C ASN A 100 -33.62 -14.97 1.75
N PRO A 101 -34.56 -14.27 1.09
CA PRO A 101 -35.02 -12.95 1.56
C PRO A 101 -35.76 -13.00 2.91
N GLU A 102 -36.25 -14.17 3.34
CA GLU A 102 -36.92 -14.35 4.64
C GLU A 102 -35.93 -14.53 5.80
N VAL A 103 -34.64 -14.67 5.51
CA VAL A 103 -33.58 -14.78 6.50
C VAL A 103 -32.84 -13.44 6.59
N THR A 104 -32.80 -12.85 7.77
CA THR A 104 -31.95 -11.67 8.02
C THR A 104 -30.57 -12.14 8.46
N LEU A 105 -29.54 -11.75 7.72
CA LEU A 105 -28.15 -12.13 8.00
C LEU A 105 -27.48 -10.99 8.76
N TYR A 106 -26.93 -11.25 9.93
CA TYR A 106 -26.17 -10.26 10.69
C TYR A 106 -24.69 -10.57 10.60
N GLY A 107 -23.86 -9.57 10.28
CA GLY A 107 -22.41 -9.75 10.19
C GLY A 107 -21.63 -8.48 10.50
N PHE A 108 -20.46 -8.64 11.11
CA PHE A 108 -19.47 -7.57 11.22
C PHE A 108 -18.62 -7.57 9.95
N ASP A 109 -18.43 -6.43 9.29
CA ASP A 109 -17.69 -6.33 8.00
C ASP A 109 -18.32 -7.14 6.85
N MET A 110 -19.66 -7.11 6.79
CA MET A 110 -20.46 -7.92 5.87
C MET A 110 -20.10 -7.73 4.39
N GLY A 111 -19.63 -6.54 3.99
CA GLY A 111 -19.18 -6.27 2.62
C GLY A 111 -18.02 -7.18 2.20
N ARG A 112 -17.01 -7.35 3.07
CA ARG A 112 -15.84 -8.22 2.82
C ARG A 112 -16.25 -9.68 2.68
N LEU A 113 -17.15 -10.17 3.54
CA LEU A 113 -17.69 -11.53 3.43
C LEU A 113 -18.46 -11.73 2.11
N ALA A 114 -19.32 -10.77 1.73
CA ALA A 114 -20.10 -10.88 0.50
C ALA A 114 -19.21 -10.99 -0.75
N LEU A 115 -18.15 -10.18 -0.83
CA LEU A 115 -17.16 -10.27 -1.92
C LEU A 115 -16.37 -11.58 -1.88
N SER A 116 -15.98 -12.03 -0.68
CA SER A 116 -15.24 -13.30 -0.51
C SER A 116 -16.09 -14.52 -0.88
N LEU A 117 -17.36 -14.56 -0.51
CA LEU A 117 -18.31 -15.62 -0.89
C LEU A 117 -18.51 -15.66 -2.41
N TYR A 118 -18.68 -14.50 -3.04
CA TYR A 118 -18.79 -14.42 -4.49
C TYR A 118 -17.50 -14.92 -5.16
N ARG A 119 -16.35 -14.42 -4.71
CA ARG A 119 -15.07 -14.74 -5.32
C ARG A 119 -14.66 -16.19 -5.13
N ASP A 120 -14.73 -16.72 -3.92
CA ASP A 120 -14.14 -18.02 -3.57
C ASP A 120 -15.16 -19.17 -3.68
N CYS A 121 -16.47 -18.88 -3.65
CA CYS A 121 -17.52 -19.89 -3.65
C CYS A 121 -18.56 -19.73 -4.77
N ASP A 122 -18.52 -18.64 -5.54
CA ASP A 122 -19.58 -18.24 -6.49
C ASP A 122 -20.96 -18.09 -5.81
N ILE A 123 -20.95 -17.68 -4.55
CA ILE A 123 -22.14 -17.50 -3.71
C ILE A 123 -22.46 -16.00 -3.59
N ARG A 124 -23.72 -15.64 -3.87
CA ARG A 124 -24.23 -14.28 -3.59
C ARG A 124 -24.92 -14.22 -2.21
N VAL A 125 -25.22 -13.01 -1.78
CA VAL A 125 -25.85 -12.75 -0.48
C VAL A 125 -26.96 -11.71 -0.64
N VAL A 126 -28.09 -11.91 0.05
CA VAL A 126 -29.21 -10.97 0.13
C VAL A 126 -29.61 -10.71 1.59
N ASN A 127 -30.32 -9.61 1.83
CA ASN A 127 -30.89 -9.25 3.14
C ASN A 127 -29.86 -9.27 4.30
N ALA A 128 -28.62 -8.90 4.02
CA ALA A 128 -27.56 -8.89 5.02
C ALA A 128 -27.36 -7.51 5.66
N VAL A 129 -27.16 -7.50 6.97
CA VAL A 129 -26.98 -6.34 7.82
C VAL A 129 -25.52 -6.24 8.20
N HIS A 130 -24.89 -5.17 7.76
CA HIS A 130 -23.59 -4.78 8.28
C HIS A 130 -23.78 -4.07 9.63
N ILE A 131 -23.44 -4.76 10.71
CA ILE A 131 -23.76 -4.35 12.08
C ILE A 131 -23.24 -2.93 12.40
N GLN A 132 -22.02 -2.60 11.96
CA GLN A 132 -21.39 -1.31 12.22
C GLN A 132 -22.21 -0.11 11.71
N ASN A 133 -23.00 -0.25 10.63
CA ASN A 133 -23.83 0.85 10.10
C ASN A 133 -24.96 1.29 11.05
N ALA A 134 -25.39 0.43 11.98
CA ALA A 134 -26.40 0.79 13.00
C ALA A 134 -25.82 1.60 14.17
N CYS A 135 -24.50 1.62 14.33
CA CYS A 135 -23.83 2.16 15.50
C CYS A 135 -23.40 3.62 15.26
N LYS A 136 -24.13 4.59 15.84
CA LYS A 136 -23.85 6.03 15.66
C LYS A 136 -22.70 6.52 16.54
N THR A 137 -21.50 5.96 16.36
CA THR A 137 -20.28 6.35 17.08
C THR A 137 -19.13 6.66 16.12
N LYS A 138 -18.24 7.58 16.52
CA LYS A 138 -17.16 8.14 15.66
C LYS A 138 -16.20 7.08 15.10
N ASP A 139 -16.07 5.95 15.79
CA ASP A 139 -15.19 4.84 15.43
C ASP A 139 -15.95 3.51 15.35
N ALA A 140 -17.18 3.53 14.80
CA ALA A 140 -18.05 2.35 14.69
C ALA A 140 -17.46 1.23 13.81
N HIS A 141 -16.55 1.58 12.88
CA HIS A 141 -15.76 0.60 12.11
C HIS A 141 -14.97 -0.36 13.00
N LYS A 142 -14.67 0.04 14.25
CA LYS A 142 -14.07 -0.83 15.26
C LYS A 142 -15.13 -1.67 15.94
N ILE A 143 -14.99 -2.98 15.83
CA ILE A 143 -15.99 -3.95 16.26
C ILE A 143 -16.27 -3.84 17.77
N GLU A 144 -15.24 -3.66 18.59
CA GLU A 144 -15.42 -3.51 20.02
C GLU A 144 -16.14 -2.22 20.42
N ASN A 145 -16.04 -1.16 19.61
CA ASN A 145 -16.81 0.08 19.82
C ASN A 145 -18.25 -0.07 19.36
N ALA A 146 -18.51 -0.81 18.28
CA ALA A 146 -19.88 -1.15 17.85
C ALA A 146 -20.61 -1.97 18.92
N VAL A 147 -19.92 -2.96 19.52
CA VAL A 147 -20.48 -3.74 20.62
C VAL A 147 -20.67 -2.88 21.88
N ALA A 148 -19.68 -2.03 22.22
CA ALA A 148 -19.81 -1.11 23.35
C ALA A 148 -20.98 -0.12 23.18
N PHE A 149 -21.24 0.33 21.94
CA PHE A 149 -22.40 1.16 21.62
C PHE A 149 -23.71 0.40 21.87
N ALA A 150 -23.81 -0.85 21.39
CA ALA A 150 -25.01 -1.65 21.54
C ALA A 150 -25.37 -1.91 23.01
N VAL A 151 -24.39 -2.23 23.87
CA VAL A 151 -24.65 -2.50 25.29
C VAL A 151 -24.84 -1.25 26.15
N ASN A 152 -24.54 -0.07 25.61
CA ASN A 152 -24.59 1.17 26.38
C ASN A 152 -26.02 1.47 26.85
N GLY A 153 -26.20 1.65 28.16
CA GLY A 153 -27.53 1.86 28.76
C GLY A 153 -28.32 0.56 29.02
N THR A 154 -27.70 -0.61 28.84
CA THR A 154 -28.25 -1.91 29.25
C THR A 154 -27.49 -2.46 30.46
N ASP A 155 -28.03 -3.51 31.09
CA ASP A 155 -27.34 -4.23 32.18
C ASP A 155 -26.27 -5.23 31.68
N ILE A 156 -26.04 -5.32 30.37
CA ILE A 156 -25.10 -6.26 29.76
C ILE A 156 -23.69 -5.64 29.76
N ALA A 157 -22.72 -6.31 30.38
CA ALA A 157 -21.32 -5.90 30.30
C ALA A 157 -20.63 -6.51 29.07
N ALA A 158 -19.82 -5.71 28.36
CA ALA A 158 -19.00 -6.19 27.23
C ALA A 158 -17.53 -6.36 27.62
N TYR A 159 -16.98 -7.55 27.40
CA TYR A 159 -15.58 -7.88 27.67
C TYR A 159 -14.70 -7.50 26.47
N ARG A 160 -14.36 -6.21 26.41
CA ARG A 160 -13.67 -5.58 25.28
C ARG A 160 -12.41 -6.33 24.80
N VAL A 161 -11.57 -6.82 25.71
CA VAL A 161 -10.34 -7.58 25.38
C VAL A 161 -10.66 -8.91 24.67
N ASN A 162 -11.74 -9.58 25.08
CA ASN A 162 -12.15 -10.86 24.49
C ASN A 162 -12.77 -10.64 23.10
N ILE A 163 -13.51 -9.55 22.91
CA ILE A 163 -14.03 -9.12 21.61
C ILE A 163 -12.86 -8.79 20.68
N GLU A 164 -11.92 -7.95 21.12
CA GLU A 164 -10.71 -7.63 20.34
C GLU A 164 -9.95 -8.91 19.97
N ALA A 165 -9.80 -9.89 20.88
CA ALA A 165 -9.15 -11.16 20.58
C ALA A 165 -9.92 -12.01 19.56
N ALA A 166 -11.26 -12.04 19.63
CA ALA A 166 -12.11 -12.81 18.72
C ALA A 166 -12.10 -12.28 17.29
N PHE A 167 -11.80 -10.99 17.07
CA PHE A 167 -11.73 -10.37 15.73
C PHE A 167 -10.29 -10.07 15.27
N ARG A 168 -9.29 -10.36 16.09
CA ARG A 168 -7.87 -10.09 15.79
C ARG A 168 -7.34 -10.94 14.66
N ASP A 169 -7.54 -12.25 14.75
CA ASP A 169 -7.01 -13.22 13.79
C ASP A 169 -8.17 -13.80 12.99
N MET A 170 -8.21 -13.40 11.72
CA MET A 170 -9.15 -13.93 10.74
C MET A 170 -8.56 -15.11 9.98
N THR A 171 -7.32 -15.53 10.28
CA THR A 171 -6.69 -16.68 9.65
C THR A 171 -7.13 -17.99 10.31
N TRP A 172 -7.35 -18.99 9.47
CA TRP A 172 -7.74 -20.33 9.85
C TRP A 172 -6.50 -21.21 10.00
N ASP A 173 -6.39 -21.85 11.16
CA ASP A 173 -5.36 -22.84 11.46
C ASP A 173 -6.05 -24.07 12.09
N SER A 174 -6.04 -25.18 11.37
CA SER A 174 -6.68 -26.43 11.82
C SER A 174 -6.03 -27.04 13.05
N GLU A 175 -4.78 -26.69 13.35
CA GLU A 175 -4.03 -27.20 14.49
C GLU A 175 -4.29 -26.38 15.76
N LYS A 176 -4.89 -25.18 15.63
CA LYS A 176 -5.17 -24.28 16.76
C LYS A 176 -6.66 -24.28 17.11
N PRO A 177 -7.05 -24.82 18.29
CA PRO A 177 -8.43 -24.75 18.77
C PRO A 177 -9.01 -23.33 18.88
N VAL A 178 -8.13 -22.34 19.07
CA VAL A 178 -8.51 -20.91 19.19
C VAL A 178 -9.11 -20.36 17.90
N SER A 179 -8.71 -20.86 16.73
CA SER A 179 -9.23 -20.40 15.43
C SER A 179 -10.72 -20.72 15.27
N MET A 180 -11.16 -21.93 15.65
CA MET A 180 -12.58 -22.29 15.63
C MET A 180 -13.39 -21.45 16.62
N ARG A 181 -12.86 -21.29 17.85
CA ARG A 181 -13.52 -20.49 18.89
C ARG A 181 -13.77 -19.06 18.43
N GLY A 182 -12.77 -18.41 17.81
CA GLY A 182 -12.90 -17.06 17.26
C GLY A 182 -14.03 -16.96 16.25
N VAL A 183 -14.06 -17.83 15.24
CA VAL A 183 -15.10 -17.85 14.21
C VAL A 183 -16.50 -18.02 14.80
N VAL A 184 -16.68 -18.99 15.72
CA VAL A 184 -17.96 -19.26 16.39
C VAL A 184 -18.41 -18.03 17.19
N PHE A 185 -17.49 -17.41 17.92
CA PHE A 185 -17.75 -16.21 18.72
C PHE A 185 -18.19 -15.03 17.88
N ARG A 186 -17.58 -14.81 16.70
CA ARG A 186 -17.98 -13.78 15.74
C ARG A 186 -19.41 -14.02 15.24
N ALA A 187 -19.71 -15.25 14.83
CA ALA A 187 -21.04 -15.63 14.33
C ALA A 187 -22.12 -15.49 15.40
N TRP A 188 -21.87 -16.01 16.61
CA TRP A 188 -22.82 -15.93 17.72
C TRP A 188 -23.04 -14.48 18.17
N LEU A 189 -21.97 -13.69 18.31
CA LEU A 189 -22.10 -12.29 18.69
C LEU A 189 -22.99 -11.54 17.70
N ALA A 190 -22.76 -11.73 16.40
CA ALA A 190 -23.60 -11.14 15.35
C ALA A 190 -25.07 -11.58 15.45
N ALA A 191 -25.34 -12.84 15.76
CA ALA A 191 -26.69 -13.38 15.96
C ALA A 191 -27.38 -12.81 17.22
N TYR A 192 -26.58 -12.50 18.25
CA TYR A 192 -27.09 -12.03 19.54
C TYR A 192 -27.36 -10.53 19.56
N MET A 193 -26.59 -9.72 18.80
CA MET A 193 -26.66 -8.25 18.76
C MET A 193 -28.08 -7.67 18.65
N PRO A 194 -29.03 -8.22 17.85
CA PRO A 194 -30.40 -7.68 17.76
C PRO A 194 -31.16 -7.69 19.09
N ASN A 195 -30.77 -8.54 20.04
CA ASN A 195 -31.44 -8.68 21.34
C ASN A 195 -30.93 -7.68 22.40
N ILE A 196 -30.00 -6.80 22.03
CA ILE A 196 -29.40 -5.85 22.96
C ILE A 196 -30.11 -4.50 22.79
N GLY A 197 -30.79 -4.04 23.85
CA GLY A 197 -31.42 -2.72 23.86
C GLY A 197 -32.37 -2.49 22.68
N ASP A 198 -32.14 -1.42 21.93
CA ASP A 198 -32.93 -1.01 20.75
C ASP A 198 -32.28 -1.43 19.41
N MET A 199 -31.28 -2.33 19.43
CA MET A 199 -30.49 -2.66 18.25
C MET A 199 -31.31 -3.30 17.12
N GLU A 200 -32.33 -4.10 17.41
CA GLU A 200 -33.20 -4.67 16.37
C GLU A 200 -33.89 -3.58 15.54
N GLU A 201 -34.43 -2.54 16.19
CA GLU A 201 -35.07 -1.41 15.52
C GLU A 201 -34.05 -0.64 14.66
N ARG A 202 -32.87 -0.36 15.22
CA ARG A 202 -31.77 0.27 14.47
C ARG A 202 -31.35 -0.55 13.26
N PHE A 203 -31.29 -1.87 13.39
CA PHE A 203 -30.94 -2.74 12.26
C PHE A 203 -32.01 -2.74 11.17
N ARG A 204 -33.29 -2.50 11.46
CA ARG A 204 -34.32 -2.34 10.42
C ARG A 204 -34.10 -1.10 9.55
N GLU A 205 -33.46 -0.07 10.08
CA GLU A 205 -33.11 1.16 9.33
C GLU A 205 -31.87 0.97 8.42
N VAL A 206 -31.04 -0.06 8.68
CA VAL A 206 -29.80 -0.30 7.93
C VAL A 206 -30.11 -0.88 6.54
N LYS A 207 -29.58 -0.22 5.52
CA LYS A 207 -29.59 -0.71 4.13
C LYS A 207 -28.94 -2.09 4.02
N ARG A 208 -29.62 -2.99 3.32
CA ARG A 208 -29.19 -4.38 3.18
C ARG A 208 -28.08 -4.51 2.16
N VAL A 209 -27.04 -5.25 2.51
CA VAL A 209 -26.08 -5.78 1.54
C VAL A 209 -26.82 -6.81 0.68
N ASN A 210 -26.80 -6.57 -0.62
CA ASN A 210 -27.40 -7.41 -1.65
C ASN A 210 -26.45 -7.51 -2.84
N SER A 211 -25.62 -8.56 -2.88
CA SER A 211 -24.74 -8.76 -4.03
C SER A 211 -25.48 -9.28 -5.26
N GLN A 212 -26.74 -9.71 -5.18
CA GLN A 212 -27.51 -10.06 -6.39
C GLN A 212 -27.87 -8.86 -7.25
N SER A 213 -28.03 -7.66 -6.68
CA SER A 213 -28.33 -6.44 -7.44
C SER A 213 -27.11 -5.83 -8.12
N VAL A 214 -25.89 -6.28 -7.81
CA VAL A 214 -24.64 -5.77 -8.39
C VAL A 214 -24.28 -6.59 -9.63
N SER A 215 -23.85 -5.92 -10.71
CA SER A 215 -23.47 -6.60 -11.96
C SER A 215 -22.29 -7.55 -11.75
N GLU A 216 -22.18 -8.58 -12.59
CA GLU A 216 -21.10 -9.56 -12.45
C GLU A 216 -19.71 -8.92 -12.64
N VAL A 217 -19.59 -7.98 -13.59
CA VAL A 217 -18.34 -7.27 -13.86
C VAL A 217 -17.94 -6.41 -12.66
N GLN A 218 -18.90 -5.69 -12.07
CA GLN A 218 -18.65 -4.89 -10.87
C GLN A 218 -18.24 -5.77 -9.68
N LEU A 219 -18.96 -6.86 -9.41
CA LEU A 219 -18.60 -7.78 -8.32
C LEU A 219 -17.21 -8.40 -8.52
N ARG A 220 -16.89 -8.86 -9.72
CA ARG A 220 -15.58 -9.41 -10.06
C ARG A 220 -14.47 -8.38 -9.82
N THR A 221 -14.71 -7.15 -10.23
CA THR A 221 -13.78 -6.03 -10.02
C THR A 221 -13.59 -5.73 -8.54
N LEU A 222 -14.68 -5.55 -7.79
CA LEU A 222 -14.65 -5.23 -6.36
C LEU A 222 -14.01 -6.35 -5.54
N ALA A 223 -14.32 -7.62 -5.85
CA ALA A 223 -13.74 -8.76 -5.15
C ALA A 223 -12.27 -9.00 -5.51
N ARG A 224 -11.83 -8.55 -6.70
CA ARG A 224 -10.41 -8.50 -7.05
C ARG A 224 -9.66 -7.50 -6.19
N VAL A 225 -10.19 -6.27 -6.12
CA VAL A 225 -9.67 -5.18 -5.30
C VAL A 225 -9.58 -5.58 -3.81
N ASP A 226 -10.68 -6.09 -3.24
CA ASP A 226 -10.76 -6.46 -1.82
C ASP A 226 -9.74 -7.56 -1.44
N ARG A 227 -9.51 -8.55 -2.31
CA ARG A 227 -8.52 -9.61 -2.05
C ARG A 227 -7.08 -9.09 -2.09
N GLY A 228 -6.76 -8.23 -3.06
CA GLY A 228 -5.43 -7.61 -3.14
C GLY A 228 -5.11 -6.86 -1.86
N ASP A 229 -6.08 -6.11 -1.33
CA ASP A 229 -5.93 -5.40 -0.05
C ASP A 229 -5.86 -6.35 1.16
N GLN A 230 -6.67 -7.41 1.21
CA GLN A 230 -6.59 -8.44 2.27
C GLN A 230 -5.22 -9.12 2.32
N GLN A 231 -4.64 -9.48 1.18
CA GLN A 231 -3.34 -10.12 1.11
C GLN A 231 -2.22 -9.18 1.61
N LEU A 232 -2.33 -7.89 1.29
CA LEU A 232 -1.43 -6.87 1.82
C LEU A 232 -1.58 -6.70 3.33
N ASP A 233 -2.80 -6.66 3.85
CA ASP A 233 -3.04 -6.55 5.29
C ASP A 233 -2.40 -7.73 6.04
N VAL A 234 -2.60 -8.96 5.56
CA VAL A 234 -1.97 -10.16 6.15
C VAL A 234 -0.44 -10.08 6.10
N ARG A 235 0.15 -9.57 5.01
CA ARG A 235 1.61 -9.40 4.91
C ARG A 235 2.15 -8.28 5.80
N LEU A 236 1.45 -7.16 5.92
CA LEU A 236 1.80 -6.10 6.86
C LEU A 236 1.67 -6.57 8.32
N THR A 237 1.02 -7.72 8.55
CA THR A 237 0.99 -8.43 9.83
C THR A 237 2.23 -9.29 10.07
N ALA A 238 3.05 -9.56 9.03
CA ALA A 238 4.33 -10.21 9.20
C ALA A 238 5.22 -9.36 10.11
N ALA A 239 5.85 -10.02 11.09
CA ALA A 239 6.48 -9.36 12.22
C ALA A 239 7.55 -8.35 11.76
N THR A 240 7.33 -7.04 11.99
CA THR A 240 8.31 -6.01 11.68
C THR A 240 9.22 -5.82 12.87
N ASN A 241 10.50 -6.14 12.73
CA ASN A 241 11.48 -5.77 13.73
C ASN A 241 11.62 -4.24 13.78
N ASN A 242 11.25 -3.64 14.91
CA ASN A 242 11.31 -2.19 15.06
C ASN A 242 12.73 -1.81 15.48
N GLU A 243 13.38 -0.92 14.73
CA GLU A 243 14.60 -0.31 15.24
C GLU A 243 14.25 0.82 16.22
N PHE A 244 14.72 0.72 17.46
CA PHE A 244 14.39 1.68 18.51
C PHE A 244 15.58 2.00 19.42
N SER A 245 15.44 3.16 20.07
CA SER A 245 16.16 3.54 21.27
C SER A 245 15.17 3.67 22.43
N ILE A 246 15.55 3.19 23.61
CA ILE A 246 14.68 3.27 24.80
C ILE A 246 14.78 4.66 25.39
N VAL A 247 13.64 5.33 25.53
CA VAL A 247 13.55 6.66 26.14
C VAL A 247 12.54 6.62 27.27
N GLN A 248 13.00 6.25 28.46
CA GLN A 248 12.33 6.33 29.77
C GLN A 248 11.16 5.35 30.05
N ILE A 249 11.22 4.71 31.23
CA ILE A 249 10.10 3.97 31.84
C ILE A 249 9.16 4.99 32.49
N ASN A 250 7.85 4.82 32.33
CA ASN A 250 6.88 5.71 32.95
C ASN A 250 6.87 5.50 34.47
N ASN A 251 7.25 6.52 35.24
CA ASN A 251 7.35 6.42 36.70
C ASN A 251 5.99 6.21 37.39
N LYS A 252 4.89 6.66 36.78
CA LYS A 252 3.52 6.56 37.31
C LYS A 252 2.86 5.21 36.99
N PHE A 253 3.18 4.63 35.83
CA PHE A 253 2.61 3.36 35.37
C PHE A 253 3.71 2.38 35.01
N ARG A 254 3.99 1.44 35.93
CA ARG A 254 5.15 0.54 35.85
C ARG A 254 5.11 -0.46 34.68
N ASN A 255 3.93 -0.67 34.08
CA ASN A 255 3.71 -1.51 32.91
C ASN A 255 3.76 -0.72 31.58
N LYS A 256 4.22 0.54 31.61
CA LYS A 256 4.36 1.39 30.43
C LYS A 256 5.79 1.86 30.25
N ALA A 257 6.28 1.82 29.02
CA ALA A 257 7.58 2.32 28.62
C ALA A 257 7.43 3.25 27.42
N ARG A 258 8.27 4.28 27.31
CA ARG A 258 8.34 5.11 26.10
C ARG A 258 9.55 4.70 25.28
N VAL A 259 9.32 4.55 23.99
CA VAL A 259 10.32 4.10 23.02
C VAL A 259 10.38 5.12 21.88
N ARG A 260 11.56 5.25 21.28
CA ARG A 260 11.78 6.12 20.12
C ARG A 260 12.27 5.26 18.97
N ALA A 261 11.49 5.19 17.89
CA ALA A 261 11.92 4.55 16.65
C ALA A 261 13.08 5.32 16.03
N THR A 262 14.09 4.62 15.52
CA THR A 262 15.26 5.21 14.86
C THR A 262 15.11 5.28 13.34
N ARG A 263 14.18 4.50 12.76
CA ARG A 263 13.85 4.52 11.32
C ARG A 263 12.35 4.68 11.07
N PHE A 264 12.01 5.45 10.03
CA PHE A 264 10.62 5.80 9.70
C PHE A 264 9.85 4.60 9.16
N GLN A 265 10.50 3.74 8.39
CA GLN A 265 9.90 2.54 7.80
C GLN A 265 9.43 1.56 8.88
N THR A 266 10.23 1.39 9.94
CA THR A 266 9.94 0.51 11.07
C THR A 266 9.34 1.27 12.26
N ARG A 267 8.71 2.43 12.02
CA ARG A 267 8.09 3.22 13.10
C ARG A 267 6.91 2.46 13.72
N PHE A 268 6.70 2.69 14.99
CA PHE A 268 5.53 2.18 15.70
C PHE A 268 4.25 2.80 15.12
N ARG A 269 3.25 1.98 14.83
CA ARG A 269 1.89 2.47 14.54
C ARG A 269 1.08 2.53 15.83
N PRO A 270 0.16 3.48 16.01
CA PRO A 270 -0.74 3.48 17.16
C PRO A 270 -1.51 2.16 17.28
N ARG A 271 -1.64 1.65 18.51
CA ARG A 271 -2.41 0.44 18.86
C ARG A 271 -2.01 -0.85 18.13
N ALA A 272 -0.84 -0.89 17.52
CA ALA A 272 -0.26 -2.10 16.99
C ALA A 272 0.14 -3.06 18.12
N ASN A 273 -0.04 -4.36 17.91
CA ASN A 273 0.47 -5.36 18.84
C ASN A 273 1.99 -5.46 18.70
N VAL A 274 2.66 -5.68 19.83
CA VAL A 274 4.11 -5.84 19.86
C VAL A 274 4.50 -7.04 20.70
N GLU A 275 5.53 -7.74 20.25
CA GLU A 275 6.30 -8.69 21.05
C GLU A 275 7.56 -7.99 21.55
N LEU A 276 7.83 -8.11 22.85
CA LEU A 276 9.03 -7.56 23.46
C LEU A 276 9.90 -8.69 23.96
N LEU A 277 11.15 -8.74 23.49
CA LEU A 277 12.18 -9.59 24.08
C LEU A 277 12.77 -8.85 25.28
N ILE A 278 12.56 -9.41 26.47
CA ILE A 278 12.95 -8.79 27.74
C ILE A 278 14.08 -9.59 28.37
N GLN A 279 15.04 -8.88 28.98
CA GLN A 279 16.04 -9.46 29.88
C GLN A 279 15.84 -8.91 31.30
N ASP A 280 15.83 -9.78 32.31
CA ASP A 280 15.84 -9.36 33.71
C ASP A 280 17.25 -9.12 34.27
N GLN A 281 17.35 -8.63 35.51
CA GLN A 281 18.64 -8.37 36.18
C GLN A 281 19.49 -9.64 36.39
N ARG A 282 18.89 -10.83 36.33
CA ARG A 282 19.58 -12.11 36.47
C ARG A 282 20.06 -12.66 35.13
N GLY A 283 19.81 -11.91 34.05
CA GLY A 283 20.19 -12.27 32.69
C GLY A 283 19.18 -13.19 31.98
N SER A 284 18.08 -13.59 32.63
CA SER A 284 17.06 -14.44 32.03
C SER A 284 16.29 -13.70 30.96
N ARG A 285 16.16 -14.31 29.77
CA ARG A 285 15.46 -13.75 28.61
C ARG A 285 14.08 -14.39 28.46
N PHE A 286 13.07 -13.58 28.21
CA PHE A 286 11.71 -14.05 27.96
C PHE A 286 10.93 -13.04 27.11
N THR A 287 9.93 -13.53 26.38
CA THR A 287 9.07 -12.69 25.54
C THR A 287 7.81 -12.31 26.29
N ILE A 288 7.36 -11.06 26.12
CA ILE A 288 6.03 -10.62 26.53
C ILE A 288 5.29 -10.01 25.34
N HIS A 289 3.97 -10.10 25.38
CA HIS A 289 3.12 -9.44 24.40
C HIS A 289 2.54 -8.16 25.00
N GLY A 290 2.63 -7.07 24.26
CA GLY A 290 2.07 -5.77 24.61
C GLY A 290 1.42 -5.11 23.39
N ARG A 291 1.16 -3.82 23.52
CA ARG A 291 0.68 -2.99 22.41
C ARG A 291 1.28 -1.60 22.45
N THR A 292 1.30 -0.92 21.32
CA THR A 292 1.59 0.50 21.27
C THR A 292 0.37 1.30 21.75
N GLY A 293 0.60 2.41 22.43
CA GLY A 293 -0.40 3.34 22.93
C GLY A 293 -0.45 4.57 22.03
N ASP A 294 -0.22 5.74 22.63
CA ASP A 294 -0.06 6.98 21.88
C ASP A 294 1.27 6.98 21.12
N VAL A 295 1.25 7.46 19.87
CA VAL A 295 2.41 7.57 19.00
C VAL A 295 2.46 8.98 18.45
N GLN A 296 3.61 9.64 18.60
CA GLN A 296 3.85 11.01 18.16
C GLN A 296 5.25 11.11 17.56
N GLY A 297 5.33 11.43 16.26
CA GLY A 297 6.60 11.54 15.54
C GLY A 297 7.39 10.23 15.61
N GLN A 298 8.60 10.29 16.18
CA GLN A 298 9.43 9.11 16.41
C GLN A 298 9.07 8.33 17.68
N CYS A 299 8.23 8.87 18.57
CA CYS A 299 8.01 8.32 19.90
C CYS A 299 6.72 7.50 19.98
N ALA A 300 6.76 6.39 20.71
CA ALA A 300 5.59 5.60 21.05
C ALA A 300 5.55 5.22 22.53
N GLU A 301 4.36 5.14 23.11
CA GLU A 301 4.15 4.45 24.39
C GLU A 301 3.97 2.95 24.12
N ILE A 302 4.68 2.09 24.83
CA ILE A 302 4.42 0.64 24.87
C ILE A 302 3.68 0.32 26.16
N ILE A 303 2.58 -0.40 26.03
CA ILE A 303 1.71 -0.83 27.12
C ILE A 303 1.79 -2.35 27.22
N ALA A 304 2.42 -2.84 28.30
CA ALA A 304 2.49 -4.26 28.64
C ALA A 304 1.27 -4.69 29.50
N PRO A 305 1.04 -5.99 29.69
CA PRO A 305 -0.03 -6.50 30.56
C PRO A 305 0.07 -5.88 31.97
N SER A 306 -1.06 -5.68 32.63
CA SER A 306 -1.12 -5.03 33.95
C SER A 306 -0.30 -5.77 35.02
N THR A 307 -0.06 -7.06 34.83
CA THR A 307 0.77 -7.92 35.69
C THR A 307 2.27 -7.75 35.48
N PHE A 308 2.70 -7.08 34.40
CA PHE A 308 4.11 -6.91 34.05
C PHE A 308 4.67 -5.56 34.52
N THR A 309 5.98 -5.53 34.83
CA THR A 309 6.71 -4.28 35.12
C THR A 309 8.02 -4.19 34.35
N PHE A 310 8.26 -3.02 33.74
CA PHE A 310 9.52 -2.72 33.07
C PHE A 310 10.67 -2.39 34.05
N ARG A 311 10.40 -2.13 35.34
CA ARG A 311 11.44 -1.76 36.30
C ARG A 311 12.44 -2.91 36.49
N GLY A 312 13.73 -2.58 36.43
CA GLY A 312 14.79 -3.58 36.58
C GLY A 312 14.86 -4.58 35.41
N LYS A 313 14.28 -4.24 34.25
CA LYS A 313 14.33 -5.08 33.07
C LYS A 313 14.82 -4.26 31.88
N GLN A 314 15.54 -4.92 30.98
CA GLN A 314 16.01 -4.35 29.73
C GLN A 314 15.15 -4.89 28.60
N VAL A 315 14.72 -4.01 27.70
CA VAL A 315 14.10 -4.41 26.43
C VAL A 315 15.24 -4.62 25.43
N LEU A 316 15.38 -5.85 24.93
CA LEU A 316 16.39 -6.19 23.92
C LEU A 316 15.86 -5.98 22.52
N ASP A 317 14.57 -6.29 22.30
CA ASP A 317 13.95 -6.20 20.99
C ASP A 317 12.46 -5.88 21.09
N ILE A 318 11.90 -5.26 20.05
CA ILE A 318 10.49 -4.98 19.88
C ILE A 318 10.09 -5.32 18.45
N ILE A 319 9.17 -6.26 18.32
CA ILE A 319 8.66 -6.73 17.04
C ILE A 319 7.19 -6.35 16.96
N THR A 320 6.80 -5.56 15.97
CA THR A 320 5.39 -5.28 15.70
C THR A 320 4.77 -6.49 15.02
N THR A 321 3.76 -7.10 15.64
CA THR A 321 3.15 -8.37 15.19
C THR A 321 1.76 -8.21 14.58
N SER A 322 1.25 -6.97 14.47
CA SER A 322 0.04 -6.70 13.70
C SER A 322 0.07 -5.31 13.07
N PRO A 323 -0.62 -5.10 11.93
CA PRO A 323 -0.88 -3.76 11.42
C PRO A 323 -1.66 -3.00 12.51
N GLY A 324 -1.38 -1.70 12.64
CA GLY A 324 -2.20 -0.81 13.46
C GLY A 324 -3.58 -0.55 12.84
N ASP A 325 -4.27 0.49 13.31
CA ASP A 325 -5.56 0.92 12.75
C ASP A 325 -5.48 1.16 11.22
N SER A 326 -6.56 0.80 10.49
CA SER A 326 -6.73 1.09 9.05
C SER A 326 -6.57 2.59 8.77
N THR A 327 -6.05 2.94 7.60
CA THR A 327 -5.92 4.35 7.22
C THR A 327 -7.29 4.95 6.88
N GLN A 328 -7.40 6.27 6.87
CA GLN A 328 -8.64 6.94 6.44
C GLN A 328 -8.97 6.63 4.97
N ALA A 329 -7.97 6.39 4.12
CA ALA A 329 -8.18 5.97 2.74
C ALA A 329 -8.83 4.59 2.68
N ASP A 330 -8.34 3.62 3.47
CA ASP A 330 -8.91 2.27 3.57
C ASP A 330 -10.36 2.32 4.06
N LEU A 331 -10.63 3.05 5.15
CA LEU A 331 -11.99 3.17 5.70
C LEU A 331 -12.98 3.79 4.71
N LYS A 332 -12.54 4.78 3.93
CA LYS A 332 -13.39 5.45 2.94
C LYS A 332 -13.63 4.57 1.71
N ARG A 333 -12.62 3.83 1.26
CA ARG A 333 -12.77 2.83 0.20
C ARG A 333 -13.75 1.74 0.62
N ASP A 334 -13.54 1.13 1.77
CA ASP A 334 -14.38 0.05 2.28
C ASP A 334 -15.84 0.51 2.44
N ALA A 335 -16.05 1.75 2.89
CA ALA A 335 -17.38 2.36 2.96
C ALA A 335 -18.03 2.53 1.57
N TYR A 336 -17.28 2.95 0.55
CA TYR A 336 -17.80 3.04 -0.81
C TYR A 336 -18.16 1.66 -1.38
N ILE A 337 -17.28 0.67 -1.23
CA ILE A 337 -17.54 -0.71 -1.68
C ILE A 337 -18.81 -1.27 -1.02
N LEU A 338 -18.96 -1.03 0.28
CA LEU A 338 -20.16 -1.41 1.01
C LEU A 338 -21.42 -0.74 0.42
N ARG A 339 -21.37 0.56 0.15
CA ARG A 339 -22.49 1.30 -0.43
C ARG A 339 -22.88 0.78 -1.82
N VAL A 340 -21.90 0.36 -2.63
CA VAL A 340 -22.17 -0.34 -3.90
C VAL A 340 -22.92 -1.66 -3.65
N LEU A 341 -22.46 -2.46 -2.68
CA LEU A 341 -23.15 -3.69 -2.28
C LEU A 341 -24.53 -3.45 -1.64
N GLN A 342 -24.80 -2.24 -1.16
CA GLN A 342 -26.09 -1.81 -0.62
C GLN A 342 -26.98 -1.12 -1.67
N ASN A 343 -26.53 -1.09 -2.94
CA ASN A 343 -27.20 -0.41 -4.04
C ASN A 343 -27.45 1.09 -3.77
N GLU A 344 -26.53 1.74 -3.05
CA GLU A 344 -26.54 3.18 -2.79
C GLU A 344 -25.58 3.97 -3.66
N ASP A 345 -24.58 3.31 -4.23
CA ASP A 345 -23.62 3.86 -5.20
C ASP A 345 -23.40 2.82 -6.32
N SER A 346 -22.85 3.24 -7.45
CA SER A 346 -22.38 2.34 -8.51
C SER A 346 -21.03 2.82 -9.05
N ILE A 347 -20.13 1.89 -9.36
CA ILE A 347 -18.90 2.20 -10.14
C ILE A 347 -19.28 2.89 -11.45
N SER A 348 -20.41 2.48 -12.02
CA SER A 348 -20.92 2.97 -13.29
C SER A 348 -21.56 4.35 -13.20
N ASP A 349 -21.69 4.95 -12.00
CA ASP A 349 -22.17 6.33 -11.87
C ASP A 349 -21.06 7.36 -12.13
N ASN A 350 -19.79 6.93 -12.14
CA ASN A 350 -18.65 7.81 -12.33
C ASN A 350 -17.90 7.46 -13.62
N PRO A 351 -17.83 8.36 -14.61
CA PRO A 351 -17.20 8.06 -15.91
C PRO A 351 -15.70 7.76 -15.79
N PHE A 352 -15.00 8.31 -14.80
CA PHE A 352 -13.59 7.97 -14.57
C PHE A 352 -13.44 6.55 -14.05
N LEU A 353 -14.31 6.09 -13.15
CA LEU A 353 -14.27 4.71 -12.69
C LEU A 353 -14.70 3.73 -13.79
N GLN A 354 -15.66 4.09 -14.63
CA GLN A 354 -16.01 3.30 -15.83
C GLN A 354 -14.83 3.17 -16.79
N LEU A 355 -14.04 4.23 -17.00
CA LEU A 355 -12.83 4.15 -17.82
C LEU A 355 -11.77 3.23 -17.21
N ILE A 356 -11.63 3.22 -15.88
CA ILE A 356 -10.68 2.32 -15.20
C ILE A 356 -11.17 0.87 -15.26
N TRP A 357 -12.47 0.66 -15.06
CA TRP A 357 -13.14 -0.63 -15.00
C TRP A 357 -14.33 -0.65 -15.97
N PRO A 358 -14.06 -0.80 -17.28
CA PRO A 358 -15.12 -0.82 -18.27
C PRO A 358 -16.04 -2.03 -18.05
N GLU A 359 -17.34 -1.83 -18.25
CA GLU A 359 -18.27 -2.95 -18.30
C GLU A 359 -18.14 -3.69 -19.65
N ASP A 360 -18.39 -5.00 -19.64
CA ASP A 360 -18.38 -5.84 -20.86
C ASP A 360 -19.51 -5.47 -21.85
N THR A 361 -20.43 -4.59 -21.46
CA THR A 361 -21.56 -4.15 -22.29
C THR A 361 -21.22 -2.88 -23.08
N GLN A 362 -21.90 -2.67 -24.22
CA GLN A 362 -21.81 -1.46 -25.05
C GLN A 362 -22.40 -0.21 -24.37
N THR A 363 -22.21 -0.04 -23.06
CA THR A 363 -22.54 1.20 -22.36
C THR A 363 -21.68 2.31 -22.95
N THR A 364 -22.34 3.28 -23.57
CA THR A 364 -21.65 4.44 -24.14
C THR A 364 -21.23 5.32 -22.97
N LEU A 365 -19.93 5.59 -22.83
CA LEU A 365 -19.41 6.46 -21.79
C LEU A 365 -19.99 7.87 -21.97
N GLU A 366 -20.79 8.32 -20.99
CA GLU A 366 -21.36 9.66 -20.99
C GLU A 366 -20.66 10.55 -19.95
N TRP A 367 -20.19 11.70 -20.41
CA TRP A 367 -19.63 12.72 -19.53
C TRP A 367 -20.72 13.66 -19.03
N PRO A 368 -20.66 14.13 -17.76
CA PRO A 368 -21.62 15.08 -17.24
C PRO A 368 -21.68 16.34 -18.11
N SER A 369 -22.89 16.81 -18.42
CA SER A 369 -23.10 18.02 -19.23
C SER A 369 -22.55 19.30 -18.57
N SER A 370 -22.29 19.26 -17.27
CA SER A 370 -21.63 20.33 -16.51
C SER A 370 -20.13 20.42 -16.74
N PHE A 371 -19.50 19.42 -17.37
CA PHE A 371 -18.07 19.44 -17.63
C PHE A 371 -17.79 20.41 -18.77
N LEU A 372 -16.93 21.40 -18.51
CA LEU A 372 -16.58 22.40 -19.50
C LEU A 372 -15.86 21.73 -20.67
N ILE A 373 -16.35 21.95 -21.89
CA ILE A 373 -15.69 21.56 -23.14
C ILE A 373 -15.08 22.82 -23.75
N SER A 374 -13.83 22.73 -24.22
CA SER A 374 -13.16 23.81 -24.92
C SER A 374 -12.58 23.32 -26.24
N ASP A 375 -12.95 24.00 -27.34
CA ASP A 375 -12.37 23.76 -28.67
C ASP A 375 -10.97 24.39 -28.81
N THR A 376 -10.58 25.23 -27.85
CA THR A 376 -9.27 25.89 -27.85
C THR A 376 -8.36 25.27 -26.79
N VAL A 377 -7.11 24.98 -27.19
CA VAL A 377 -6.06 24.53 -26.29
C VAL A 377 -5.20 25.74 -25.93
N PRO A 378 -4.97 26.01 -24.63
CA PRO A 378 -4.06 27.06 -24.20
C PRO A 378 -2.67 26.97 -24.85
N PRO A 379 -2.03 28.10 -25.15
CA PRO A 379 -0.67 28.09 -25.68
C PRO A 379 0.31 27.54 -24.63
N LEU A 380 1.30 26.79 -25.10
CA LEU A 380 2.37 26.27 -24.26
C LEU A 380 3.29 27.41 -23.81
N ILE A 381 3.43 27.58 -22.50
CA ILE A 381 4.44 28.45 -21.91
C ILE A 381 5.68 27.62 -21.66
N MET A 382 6.67 27.75 -22.55
CA MET A 382 7.93 27.01 -22.45
C MET A 382 8.99 27.85 -21.75
N ASP A 383 9.76 27.22 -20.87
CA ASP A 383 10.98 27.78 -20.32
C ASP A 383 12.11 27.67 -21.37
N PRO A 384 12.68 28.79 -21.86
CA PRO A 384 13.77 28.75 -22.83
C PRO A 384 15.01 28.00 -22.33
N ALA A 385 15.21 27.92 -21.01
CA ALA A 385 16.31 27.17 -20.41
C ALA A 385 16.06 25.65 -20.37
N LEU A 386 14.82 25.20 -20.56
CA LEU A 386 14.40 23.80 -20.54
C LEU A 386 13.55 23.48 -21.77
N PRO A 387 14.17 23.42 -22.98
CA PRO A 387 13.44 23.15 -24.21
C PRO A 387 12.79 21.77 -24.17
N MET A 388 11.53 21.70 -24.60
CA MET A 388 10.76 20.46 -24.63
C MET A 388 10.82 19.81 -26.01
N ASN A 389 10.97 18.49 -26.04
CA ASN A 389 10.87 17.71 -27.27
C ASN A 389 9.39 17.49 -27.67
N ASN A 390 9.17 16.86 -28.83
CA ASN A 390 7.82 16.63 -29.37
C ASN A 390 6.94 15.75 -28.47
N SER A 391 7.46 14.66 -27.88
CA SER A 391 6.65 13.78 -27.03
C SER A 391 6.21 14.48 -25.75
N GLN A 392 7.10 15.27 -25.14
CA GLN A 392 6.78 16.11 -23.99
C GLN A 392 5.76 17.20 -24.33
N GLN A 393 5.87 17.86 -25.49
CA GLN A 393 4.88 18.86 -25.93
C GLN A 393 3.51 18.22 -26.16
N THR A 394 3.45 17.08 -26.85
CA THR A 394 2.21 16.31 -27.05
C THR A 394 1.56 15.93 -25.73
N ALA A 395 2.37 15.47 -24.75
CA ALA A 395 1.88 15.15 -23.41
C ALA A 395 1.23 16.38 -22.72
N VAL A 396 1.89 17.54 -22.73
CA VAL A 396 1.31 18.77 -22.14
C VAL A 396 0.06 19.22 -22.89
N LEU A 397 0.04 19.15 -24.23
CA LEU A 397 -1.14 19.50 -25.01
C LEU A 397 -2.32 18.57 -24.67
N HIS A 398 -2.09 17.27 -24.54
CA HIS A 398 -3.11 16.32 -24.08
C HIS A 398 -3.59 16.68 -22.67
N MET A 399 -2.71 17.07 -21.75
CA MET A 399 -3.10 17.54 -20.41
C MET A 399 -3.93 18.84 -20.44
N LEU A 400 -3.70 19.73 -21.41
CA LEU A 400 -4.40 21.01 -21.54
C LEU A 400 -5.75 20.90 -22.26
N LYS A 401 -5.94 19.93 -23.14
CA LYS A 401 -7.21 19.72 -23.86
C LYS A 401 -8.37 19.45 -22.90
N MET A 402 -9.50 20.13 -23.09
CA MET A 402 -10.71 19.93 -22.30
C MET A 402 -11.83 19.43 -23.22
N ASP A 403 -11.62 18.25 -23.80
CA ASP A 403 -12.62 17.51 -24.57
C ASP A 403 -12.85 16.13 -23.91
N ASN A 404 -13.82 15.37 -24.43
CA ASN A 404 -14.22 14.09 -23.86
C ASN A 404 -13.20 12.96 -24.07
N ASP A 405 -12.39 13.04 -25.12
CA ASP A 405 -11.36 12.03 -25.44
C ASP A 405 -10.12 12.18 -24.55
N HIS A 406 -9.90 13.40 -24.01
CA HIS A 406 -8.72 13.72 -23.21
C HIS A 406 -9.04 13.94 -21.73
N ARG A 407 -10.24 13.61 -21.24
CA ARG A 407 -10.60 13.73 -19.81
C ARG A 407 -9.71 12.86 -18.92
N MET A 408 -9.25 11.72 -19.42
CA MET A 408 -8.24 10.89 -18.79
C MET A 408 -7.02 10.80 -19.70
N THR A 409 -5.87 11.27 -19.24
CA THR A 409 -4.61 11.21 -20.00
C THR A 409 -3.62 10.30 -19.29
N ILE A 410 -3.02 9.35 -20.01
CA ILE A 410 -1.98 8.46 -19.48
C ILE A 410 -0.64 8.84 -20.15
N ILE A 411 0.40 9.05 -19.35
CA ILE A 411 1.75 9.38 -19.82
C ILE A 411 2.72 8.37 -19.23
N GLN A 412 3.37 7.59 -20.09
CA GLN A 412 4.49 6.76 -19.70
C GLN A 412 5.77 7.59 -19.78
N GLY A 413 6.41 7.80 -18.63
CA GLY A 413 7.65 8.55 -18.52
C GLY A 413 8.81 7.70 -18.02
N PRO A 414 9.58 7.04 -18.92
CA PRO A 414 10.82 6.34 -18.59
C PRO A 414 11.82 7.18 -17.77
N PRO A 415 12.84 6.57 -17.16
CA PRO A 415 13.87 7.28 -16.38
C PRO A 415 14.51 8.42 -17.18
N GLY A 416 14.66 9.59 -16.55
CA GLY A 416 15.33 10.74 -17.16
C GLY A 416 14.56 11.47 -18.27
N THR A 417 13.32 11.10 -18.57
CA THR A 417 12.53 11.69 -19.67
C THR A 417 11.90 13.05 -19.36
N GLY A 418 12.10 13.57 -18.14
CA GLY A 418 11.61 14.90 -17.76
C GLY A 418 10.13 14.95 -17.38
N LYS A 419 9.56 13.89 -16.80
CA LYS A 419 8.19 13.87 -16.24
C LYS A 419 7.83 15.14 -15.48
N THR A 420 8.68 15.56 -14.55
CA THR A 420 8.41 16.74 -13.73
C THR A 420 8.54 18.06 -14.51
N THR A 421 9.30 18.10 -15.61
CA THR A 421 9.29 19.23 -16.56
C THR A 421 7.94 19.30 -17.28
N VAL A 422 7.39 18.17 -17.73
CA VAL A 422 6.04 18.10 -18.32
C VAL A 422 4.99 18.64 -17.34
N ILE A 423 5.03 18.21 -16.08
CA ILE A 423 4.15 18.72 -15.01
C ILE A 423 4.33 20.23 -14.83
N GLY A 424 5.57 20.73 -14.77
CA GLY A 424 5.87 22.15 -14.58
C GLY A 424 5.32 23.02 -15.72
N THR A 425 5.58 22.63 -16.97
CA THR A 425 5.07 23.33 -18.16
C THR A 425 3.54 23.31 -18.21
N TYR A 426 2.92 22.17 -17.88
CA TYR A 426 1.46 22.07 -17.78
C TYR A 426 0.90 23.06 -16.76
N VAL A 427 1.44 23.08 -15.54
CA VAL A 427 0.99 23.97 -14.48
C VAL A 427 1.09 25.44 -14.91
N GLN A 428 2.21 25.84 -15.51
CA GLN A 428 2.40 27.21 -15.99
C GLN A 428 1.42 27.58 -17.09
N SER A 429 1.30 26.73 -18.11
CA SER A 429 0.41 26.97 -19.25
C SER A 429 -1.06 27.01 -18.82
N ALA A 430 -1.48 26.08 -17.96
CA ALA A 430 -2.85 26.00 -17.48
C ALA A 430 -3.20 27.19 -16.57
N THR A 431 -2.35 27.53 -15.60
CA THR A 431 -2.62 28.65 -14.68
C THR A 431 -2.59 30.01 -15.37
N ALA A 432 -1.70 30.21 -16.37
CA ALA A 432 -1.71 31.42 -17.18
C ALA A 432 -2.97 31.55 -18.04
N ALA A 433 -3.59 30.43 -18.42
CA ALA A 433 -4.90 30.39 -19.08
C ALA A 433 -6.08 30.53 -18.10
N GLY A 434 -5.82 30.79 -16.81
CA GLY A 434 -6.85 30.99 -15.79
C GLY A 434 -7.34 29.71 -15.12
N ALA A 435 -6.72 28.54 -15.37
CA ALA A 435 -7.08 27.32 -14.67
C ALA A 435 -6.79 27.44 -13.18
N THR A 436 -7.75 27.04 -12.36
CA THR A 436 -7.62 26.92 -10.90
C THR A 436 -8.03 25.52 -10.48
N GLY A 437 -7.60 25.09 -9.29
CA GLY A 437 -7.98 23.78 -8.80
C GLY A 437 -7.14 22.64 -9.36
N ILE A 438 -5.86 22.89 -9.60
CA ILE A 438 -4.90 21.87 -10.03
C ILE A 438 -4.32 21.20 -8.78
N TRP A 439 -4.45 19.89 -8.69
CA TRP A 439 -3.89 19.10 -7.61
C TRP A 439 -2.90 18.10 -8.16
N LEU A 440 -1.66 18.22 -7.68
CA LEU A 440 -0.56 17.33 -8.04
C LEU A 440 -0.36 16.35 -6.89
N VAL A 441 -0.54 15.07 -7.16
CA VAL A 441 -0.44 14.03 -6.15
C VAL A 441 0.52 12.94 -6.57
N ALA A 442 1.07 12.23 -5.59
CA ALA A 442 1.87 11.03 -5.81
C ALA A 442 1.71 10.06 -4.64
N GLN A 443 2.26 8.86 -4.76
CA GLN A 443 2.22 7.86 -3.69
C GLN A 443 3.04 8.28 -2.47
N SER A 444 4.25 8.80 -2.71
CA SER A 444 5.21 9.11 -1.67
C SER A 444 5.38 10.61 -1.45
N ASN A 445 5.65 11.00 -0.20
CA ASN A 445 5.95 12.39 0.15
C ASN A 445 7.21 12.92 -0.59
N VAL A 446 8.18 12.05 -0.89
CA VAL A 446 9.41 12.42 -1.62
C VAL A 446 9.08 12.77 -3.07
N ALA A 447 8.21 12.00 -3.74
CA ALA A 447 7.77 12.34 -5.09
C ALA A 447 7.03 13.69 -5.12
N VAL A 448 6.10 13.93 -4.19
CA VAL A 448 5.39 15.22 -4.06
C VAL A 448 6.36 16.38 -3.81
N MET A 449 7.35 16.18 -2.95
CA MET A 449 8.41 17.16 -2.71
C MET A 449 9.20 17.47 -3.99
N ASN A 450 9.57 16.45 -4.76
CA ASN A 450 10.33 16.61 -5.99
C ASN A 450 9.55 17.42 -7.04
N ILE A 451 8.22 17.20 -7.13
CA ILE A 451 7.32 18.06 -7.92
C ILE A 451 7.41 19.52 -7.46
N GLY A 452 7.26 19.77 -6.15
CA GLY A 452 7.32 21.13 -5.60
C GLY A 452 8.65 21.84 -5.87
N ILE A 453 9.77 21.14 -5.70
CA ILE A 453 11.12 21.68 -6.02
C ILE A 453 11.21 22.04 -7.50
N LYS A 454 10.66 21.20 -8.39
CA LYS A 454 10.71 21.46 -9.82
C LYS A 454 9.81 22.63 -10.23
N LEU A 455 8.63 22.79 -9.63
CA LEU A 455 7.78 23.97 -9.86
C LEU A 455 8.54 25.26 -9.53
N ILE A 456 9.24 25.30 -8.40
CA ILE A 456 10.07 26.45 -8.02
C ILE A 456 11.16 26.70 -9.08
N LYS A 457 11.84 25.64 -9.54
CA LYS A 457 12.88 25.74 -10.59
C LYS A 457 12.33 26.26 -11.92
N CYS A 458 11.10 25.91 -12.27
CA CYS A 458 10.43 26.44 -13.46
C CYS A 458 9.95 27.89 -13.25
N GLY A 459 10.00 28.43 -12.03
CA GLY A 459 9.55 29.79 -11.72
C GLY A 459 8.10 29.88 -11.20
N PHE A 460 7.47 28.75 -10.88
CA PHE A 460 6.12 28.70 -10.30
C PHE A 460 6.19 28.53 -8.78
N GLN A 461 5.82 29.57 -8.03
CA GLN A 461 5.88 29.57 -6.55
C GLN A 461 4.50 29.53 -5.87
N ASN A 462 3.43 29.81 -6.61
CA ASN A 462 2.09 30.01 -6.08
C ASN A 462 1.33 28.69 -5.86
N PHE A 463 1.86 27.84 -4.98
CA PHE A 463 1.25 26.58 -4.59
C PHE A 463 1.22 26.39 -3.06
N ARG A 464 0.45 25.39 -2.61
CA ARG A 464 0.52 24.84 -1.25
C ARG A 464 0.89 23.37 -1.30
N LEU A 465 1.83 22.94 -0.46
CA LEU A 465 2.23 21.56 -0.23
C LEU A 465 1.69 21.10 1.12
N LEU A 466 0.80 20.11 1.08
CA LEU A 466 0.18 19.50 2.24
C LEU A 466 0.97 18.26 2.65
N VAL A 467 1.41 18.21 3.90
CA VAL A 467 2.15 17.06 4.44
C VAL A 467 1.53 16.58 5.74
N SER A 468 1.55 15.27 5.98
CA SER A 468 1.10 14.74 7.27
C SER A 468 2.09 15.14 8.36
N ARG A 469 1.56 15.51 9.53
CA ARG A 469 2.37 15.76 10.72
C ARG A 469 3.33 14.60 10.99
N ASP A 470 2.83 13.37 10.90
CA ASP A 470 3.57 12.16 11.29
C ASP A 470 4.72 11.84 10.31
N PHE A 471 4.66 12.31 9.06
CA PHE A 471 5.79 12.21 8.13
C PHE A 471 6.78 13.36 8.33
N HIS A 472 6.29 14.58 8.56
CA HIS A 472 7.14 15.75 8.65
C HIS A 472 7.90 15.81 10.00
N GLN A 473 7.18 15.78 11.11
CA GLN A 473 7.68 16.06 12.44
C GLN A 473 8.65 14.98 12.91
N ASP A 474 9.81 15.41 13.44
CA ASP A 474 10.91 14.56 13.92
C ASP A 474 11.59 13.69 12.85
N TRP A 475 11.00 13.45 11.68
CA TRP A 475 11.55 12.54 10.67
C TRP A 475 12.22 13.27 9.51
N HIS A 476 11.49 14.17 8.85
CA HIS A 476 11.85 14.64 7.52
C HIS A 476 11.85 16.17 7.38
N GLU A 477 11.86 16.92 8.49
CA GLU A 477 11.85 18.40 8.48
C GLU A 477 12.95 19.00 7.58
N HIS A 478 14.13 18.36 7.56
CA HIS A 478 15.26 18.79 6.74
C HIS A 478 14.98 18.75 5.23
N LEU A 479 14.12 17.83 4.77
CA LEU A 479 13.75 17.69 3.35
C LEU A 479 12.94 18.91 2.88
N TYR A 480 12.17 19.54 3.77
CA TYR A 480 11.26 20.62 3.44
C TYR A 480 11.84 22.03 3.64
N ARG A 481 13.09 22.16 4.08
CA ARG A 481 13.77 23.47 4.28
C ARG A 481 13.86 24.33 3.02
N LYS A 482 13.69 23.72 1.84
CA LYS A 482 13.70 24.40 0.55
C LYS A 482 12.40 25.16 0.24
N PHE A 483 11.33 24.89 0.98
CA PHE A 483 10.05 25.57 0.81
C PHE A 483 9.91 26.73 1.79
N SER A 484 9.26 27.80 1.34
CA SER A 484 8.89 28.89 2.24
C SER A 484 7.80 28.43 3.22
N PRO A 485 7.69 29.05 4.42
CA PRO A 485 6.61 28.74 5.37
C PRO A 485 5.21 28.93 4.79
N HIS A 486 5.05 29.78 3.77
CA HIS A 486 3.77 30.00 3.09
C HIS A 486 3.41 28.86 2.12
N GLN A 487 4.37 28.07 1.66
CA GLN A 487 4.12 26.96 0.75
C GLN A 487 3.82 25.67 1.50
N LEU A 488 4.39 25.43 2.68
CA LEU A 488 4.24 24.17 3.41
C LEU A 488 3.12 24.27 4.47
N LEU A 489 2.19 23.32 4.47
CA LEU A 489 1.17 23.20 5.51
C LEU A 489 1.11 21.78 6.05
N ARG A 490 1.24 21.62 7.37
CA ARG A 490 1.11 20.32 8.02
C ARG A 490 -0.33 20.01 8.40
N SER A 491 -0.67 18.73 8.46
CA SER A 491 -2.05 18.28 8.76
C SER A 491 -2.59 18.73 10.14
N ASP A 492 -1.73 19.06 11.11
CA ASP A 492 -2.11 19.62 12.41
C ASP A 492 -2.42 21.13 12.37
N GLU A 493 -2.07 21.80 11.27
CA GLU A 493 -2.36 23.20 10.98
C GLU A 493 -3.65 23.39 10.18
N PHE A 494 -4.33 22.31 9.79
CA PHE A 494 -5.58 22.34 9.02
C PHE A 494 -6.74 22.83 9.91
N ARG A 495 -6.81 24.14 10.14
CA ARG A 495 -7.81 24.80 10.97
C ARG A 495 -8.55 25.87 10.15
N PRO A 496 -9.90 25.95 10.24
CA PRO A 496 -10.69 26.86 9.40
C PRO A 496 -10.22 28.32 9.42
N ASN A 497 -9.85 28.83 10.60
CA ASN A 497 -9.56 30.25 10.82
C ASN A 497 -8.11 30.65 10.55
N THR A 498 -7.21 29.70 10.24
CA THR A 498 -5.78 29.99 10.02
C THR A 498 -5.32 29.72 8.58
N LEU A 499 -6.21 29.19 7.73
CA LEU A 499 -5.89 28.80 6.34
C LEU A 499 -6.14 29.95 5.36
N ASP A 500 -5.07 30.69 5.03
CA ASP A 500 -5.05 31.61 3.90
C ASP A 500 -4.64 30.88 2.60
N LEU A 501 -5.62 30.77 1.70
CA LEU A 501 -5.49 30.18 0.37
C LEU A 501 -5.74 31.22 -0.74
N SER A 502 -5.74 32.52 -0.40
CA SER A 502 -5.93 33.60 -1.37
C SER A 502 -4.89 33.51 -2.48
N GLY A 503 -5.35 33.48 -3.73
CA GLY A 503 -4.49 33.38 -4.91
C GLY A 503 -3.91 32.00 -5.19
N VAL A 504 -4.09 31.00 -4.32
CA VAL A 504 -3.56 29.65 -4.54
C VAL A 504 -4.36 28.94 -5.63
N THR A 505 -3.69 28.50 -6.68
CA THR A 505 -4.32 27.76 -7.80
C THR A 505 -3.90 26.29 -7.86
N VAL A 506 -2.80 25.94 -7.18
CA VAL A 506 -2.18 24.62 -7.22
C VAL A 506 -1.95 24.06 -5.81
N ILE A 507 -2.33 22.80 -5.58
CA ILE A 507 -2.09 22.08 -4.33
C ILE A 507 -1.30 20.80 -4.59
N LEU A 508 -0.32 20.52 -3.75
CA LEU A 508 0.55 19.34 -3.79
C LEU A 508 0.29 18.49 -2.54
N CYS A 509 0.04 17.19 -2.68
CA CYS A 509 -0.11 16.31 -1.52
C CYS A 509 0.06 14.83 -1.89
N THR A 510 0.20 13.92 -0.92
CA THR A 510 0.11 12.48 -1.24
C THR A 510 -1.31 12.11 -1.62
N LEU A 511 -1.52 11.06 -2.43
CA LEU A 511 -2.87 10.61 -2.79
C LEU A 511 -3.73 10.31 -1.55
N SER A 512 -3.14 9.68 -0.54
CA SER A 512 -3.80 9.40 0.74
C SER A 512 -4.27 10.64 1.51
N MET A 513 -3.64 11.81 1.30
CA MET A 513 -4.05 13.07 1.93
C MET A 513 -5.42 13.54 1.43
N LEU A 514 -5.83 13.15 0.21
CA LEU A 514 -7.18 13.41 -0.29
C LEU A 514 -8.27 12.70 0.52
N SER A 515 -7.89 11.72 1.34
CA SER A 515 -8.79 11.03 2.28
C SER A 515 -8.79 11.64 3.68
N HIS A 516 -8.04 12.71 3.91
CA HIS A 516 -7.96 13.35 5.23
C HIS A 516 -9.31 14.01 5.60
N PRO A 517 -9.84 13.83 6.82
CA PRO A 517 -11.16 14.36 7.21
C PRO A 517 -11.34 15.88 7.06
N ARG A 518 -10.24 16.63 7.07
CA ARG A 518 -10.21 18.09 6.91
C ARG A 518 -9.84 18.59 5.51
N ILE A 519 -9.72 17.70 4.52
CA ILE A 519 -9.35 18.10 3.17
C ILE A 519 -10.37 19.06 2.54
N HIS A 520 -11.64 18.98 2.96
CA HIS A 520 -12.72 19.88 2.56
C HIS A 520 -12.44 21.36 2.83
N LEU A 521 -11.56 21.69 3.79
CA LEU A 521 -11.13 23.07 4.06
C LEU A 521 -10.33 23.66 2.89
N PHE A 522 -9.72 22.79 2.07
CA PHE A 522 -8.98 23.17 0.88
C PHE A 522 -9.86 23.07 -0.36
N THR A 523 -10.56 21.95 -0.57
CA THR A 523 -11.37 21.73 -1.78
C THR A 523 -12.56 22.68 -1.88
N SER A 524 -13.03 23.26 -0.78
CA SER A 524 -14.05 24.32 -0.80
C SER A 524 -13.56 25.67 -1.33
N LYS A 525 -12.25 25.95 -1.27
CA LYS A 525 -11.63 27.19 -1.75
C LYS A 525 -10.86 27.00 -3.05
N VAL A 526 -10.22 25.85 -3.21
CA VAL A 526 -9.46 25.42 -4.39
C VAL A 526 -10.03 24.07 -4.83
N PRO A 527 -11.14 24.05 -5.60
CA PRO A 527 -11.80 22.82 -6.03
C PRO A 527 -10.83 21.83 -6.67
N LEU A 528 -11.02 20.53 -6.45
CA LEU A 528 -10.22 19.52 -7.12
C LEU A 528 -10.75 19.31 -8.53
N THR A 529 -10.35 20.17 -9.47
CA THR A 529 -10.85 20.16 -10.86
C THR A 529 -9.94 19.34 -11.77
N TYR A 530 -8.62 19.50 -11.62
CA TYR A 530 -7.60 18.81 -12.38
C TYR A 530 -6.75 17.98 -11.42
N LEU A 531 -6.82 16.65 -11.55
CA LEU A 531 -6.01 15.73 -10.75
C LEU A 531 -4.84 15.21 -11.59
N VAL A 532 -3.62 15.56 -11.23
CA VAL A 532 -2.40 15.01 -11.84
C VAL A 532 -1.74 14.07 -10.84
N VAL A 533 -1.62 12.80 -11.21
CA VAL A 533 -1.03 11.74 -10.39
C VAL A 533 0.35 11.40 -10.98
N ASP A 534 1.42 11.75 -10.28
CA ASP A 534 2.78 11.32 -10.60
C ASP A 534 3.10 9.99 -9.89
N GLU A 535 4.05 9.25 -10.45
CA GLU A 535 4.41 7.89 -10.02
C GLU A 535 3.18 6.96 -9.94
N ALA A 536 2.23 7.12 -10.87
CA ALA A 536 0.97 6.40 -10.89
C ALA A 536 1.11 4.88 -11.08
N SER A 537 2.27 4.40 -11.56
CA SER A 537 2.60 2.96 -11.62
C SER A 537 2.87 2.33 -10.25
N GLN A 538 3.10 3.13 -9.20
CA GLN A 538 3.29 2.65 -7.83
C GLN A 538 2.00 2.64 -6.99
N ILE A 539 0.88 3.04 -7.57
CA ILE A 539 -0.39 3.23 -6.87
C ILE A 539 -1.37 2.16 -7.32
N LYS A 540 -1.98 1.48 -6.35
CA LYS A 540 -2.98 0.45 -6.60
C LYS A 540 -4.25 1.09 -7.12
N LEU A 541 -4.95 0.42 -8.02
CA LEU A 541 -6.23 0.89 -8.54
C LEU A 541 -7.26 1.19 -7.43
N SER A 542 -7.24 0.40 -6.35
CA SER A 542 -8.15 0.56 -5.21
C SER A 542 -7.95 1.89 -4.46
N ASP A 543 -6.75 2.46 -4.50
CA ASP A 543 -6.41 3.71 -3.82
C ASP A 543 -7.03 4.94 -4.51
N TYR A 544 -7.48 4.81 -5.78
CA TYR A 544 -8.15 5.87 -6.53
C TYR A 544 -9.65 5.98 -6.26
N ILE A 545 -10.28 4.94 -5.70
CA ILE A 545 -11.75 4.89 -5.51
C ILE A 545 -12.22 6.10 -4.72
N HIS A 546 -11.70 6.30 -3.50
CA HIS A 546 -12.14 7.42 -2.66
C HIS A 546 -11.75 8.80 -3.22
N PRO A 547 -10.51 9.05 -3.69
CA PRO A 547 -10.17 10.31 -4.34
C PRO A 547 -11.13 10.71 -5.47
N ILE A 548 -11.56 9.76 -6.30
CA ILE A 548 -12.47 10.02 -7.43
C ILE A 548 -13.92 10.18 -6.95
N THR A 549 -14.41 9.30 -6.08
CA THR A 549 -15.83 9.31 -5.66
C THR A 549 -16.14 10.37 -4.61
N GLY A 550 -15.17 10.72 -3.77
CA GLY A 550 -15.28 11.74 -2.74
C GLY A 550 -15.16 13.18 -3.26
N ASN A 551 -14.78 13.38 -4.54
CA ASN A 551 -14.55 14.70 -5.11
C ASN A 551 -15.26 14.86 -6.47
N HIS A 552 -16.53 15.27 -6.44
CA HIS A 552 -17.36 15.45 -7.63
C HIS A 552 -16.95 16.62 -8.53
N THR A 553 -15.96 17.42 -8.14
CA THR A 553 -15.46 18.55 -8.94
C THR A 553 -14.43 18.14 -10.00
N ILE A 554 -13.92 16.91 -9.95
CA ILE A 554 -12.89 16.43 -10.89
C ILE A 554 -13.49 16.42 -12.30
N GLN A 555 -12.87 17.17 -13.20
CA GLN A 555 -13.23 17.22 -14.62
C GLN A 555 -12.14 16.63 -15.51
N LYS A 556 -10.94 16.41 -14.98
CA LYS A 556 -9.83 15.82 -15.71
C LYS A 556 -8.84 15.12 -14.78
N ILE A 557 -8.36 13.95 -15.20
CA ILE A 557 -7.32 13.18 -14.52
C ILE A 557 -6.17 12.92 -15.48
N THR A 558 -4.94 13.14 -15.02
CA THR A 558 -3.72 12.75 -15.74
C THR A 558 -2.90 11.81 -14.87
N PHE A 559 -2.57 10.64 -15.39
CA PHE A 559 -1.68 9.67 -14.75
C PHE A 559 -0.32 9.70 -15.45
N ILE A 560 0.74 9.89 -14.67
CA ILE A 560 2.12 9.92 -15.12
C ILE A 560 2.88 8.86 -14.32
N GLY A 561 3.60 7.97 -14.99
CA GLY A 561 4.30 6.87 -14.33
C GLY A 561 5.08 6.03 -15.33
N ASP A 562 5.58 4.89 -14.88
CA ASP A 562 6.31 3.95 -15.73
C ASP A 562 6.16 2.52 -15.19
N ASP A 563 5.47 1.68 -15.95
CA ASP A 563 5.23 0.26 -15.67
C ASP A 563 6.46 -0.62 -15.87
N MET A 564 7.57 -0.06 -16.36
CA MET A 564 8.88 -0.73 -16.35
C MET A 564 9.72 -0.36 -15.12
N GLN A 565 9.22 0.48 -14.22
CA GLN A 565 9.80 0.80 -12.90
C GLN A 565 8.95 0.22 -11.77
N LEU A 566 9.09 0.70 -10.52
CA LEU A 566 8.52 0.02 -9.36
C LEU A 566 6.99 -0.16 -9.48
N PRO A 567 6.50 -1.39 -9.23
CA PRO A 567 5.08 -1.67 -9.11
C PRO A 567 4.47 -1.08 -7.82
N PRO A 568 3.14 -1.13 -7.64
CA PRO A 568 2.55 -0.96 -6.34
C PRO A 568 3.06 -2.05 -5.38
N PHE A 569 3.22 -1.66 -4.11
CA PHE A 569 3.72 -2.57 -3.08
C PHE A 569 2.89 -3.87 -3.02
N GLY A 570 3.58 -5.01 -3.07
CA GLY A 570 3.02 -6.37 -2.98
C GLY A 570 2.55 -7.00 -4.29
N GLN A 571 2.64 -6.30 -5.43
CA GLN A 571 2.28 -6.83 -6.76
C GLN A 571 3.06 -8.09 -7.13
N ASP A 572 4.35 -8.18 -6.80
CA ASP A 572 5.20 -9.34 -7.16
C ASP A 572 4.68 -10.67 -6.60
N GLU A 573 3.81 -10.59 -5.60
CA GLU A 573 3.27 -11.76 -4.92
C GLU A 573 1.73 -11.84 -5.06
N SER A 574 1.09 -10.93 -5.80
CA SER A 574 -0.34 -11.01 -6.11
C SER A 574 -0.69 -10.29 -7.41
N GLU A 575 -1.21 -11.06 -8.35
CA GLU A 575 -1.75 -10.54 -9.62
C GLU A 575 -2.97 -9.63 -9.42
N ASP A 576 -3.59 -9.60 -8.24
CA ASP A 576 -4.74 -8.73 -7.95
C ASP A 576 -4.34 -7.28 -7.66
N ILE A 577 -3.06 -7.03 -7.43
CA ILE A 577 -2.52 -5.72 -7.14
C ILE A 577 -2.02 -5.12 -8.45
N GLU A 578 -2.83 -4.26 -9.04
CA GLU A 578 -2.56 -3.60 -10.32
C GLU A 578 -2.50 -2.08 -10.15
N SER A 579 -1.66 -1.42 -10.95
CA SER A 579 -1.73 0.02 -11.17
C SER A 579 -2.60 0.37 -12.37
N ILE A 580 -2.68 1.66 -12.69
CA ILE A 580 -3.37 2.15 -13.88
C ILE A 580 -2.72 1.64 -15.19
N PHE A 581 -1.42 1.35 -15.17
CA PHE A 581 -0.67 0.90 -16.35
C PHE A 581 -0.80 -0.60 -16.63
N GLU A 582 -1.26 -1.40 -15.67
CA GLU A 582 -1.58 -2.82 -15.90
C GLU A 582 -2.91 -3.01 -16.65
N ARG A 583 -3.73 -1.96 -16.78
CA ARG A 583 -4.95 -1.98 -17.60
C ARG A 583 -4.60 -1.82 -19.06
N SER A 584 -4.67 -2.89 -19.85
CA SER A 584 -4.25 -2.93 -21.25
C SER A 584 -4.85 -1.80 -22.11
N HIS A 585 -6.14 -1.50 -21.98
CA HIS A 585 -6.81 -0.43 -22.74
C HIS A 585 -6.30 0.98 -22.38
N LEU A 586 -5.89 1.20 -21.13
CA LEU A 586 -5.28 2.46 -20.68
C LEU A 586 -3.78 2.52 -21.03
N ARG A 587 -3.10 1.38 -20.93
CA ARG A 587 -1.68 1.25 -21.29
C ARG A 587 -1.44 1.53 -22.77
N ASN A 588 -2.34 1.06 -23.62
CA ASN A 588 -2.29 1.24 -25.07
C ASN A 588 -2.56 2.68 -25.51
N SER A 589 -3.23 3.49 -24.68
CA SER A 589 -3.46 4.92 -24.93
C SER A 589 -2.38 5.82 -24.31
N ALA A 590 -1.38 5.24 -23.64
CA ALA A 590 -0.33 6.00 -22.98
C ALA A 590 0.60 6.70 -23.96
N ILE A 591 0.88 7.98 -23.70
CA ILE A 591 1.87 8.76 -24.42
C ILE A 591 3.25 8.44 -23.85
N LEU A 592 4.12 7.87 -24.67
CA LEU A 592 5.51 7.61 -24.29
C LEU A 592 6.35 8.90 -24.40
N LEU A 593 7.01 9.28 -23.30
CA LEU A 593 8.10 10.25 -23.35
C LEU A 593 9.37 9.54 -23.84
N ASP A 594 9.83 9.91 -25.02
CA ASP A 594 10.73 9.09 -25.85
C ASP A 594 12.20 9.56 -25.88
N ILE A 595 12.57 10.57 -25.10
CA ILE A 595 13.96 11.03 -24.98
C ILE A 595 14.36 11.13 -23.50
N GLN A 596 15.42 10.42 -23.11
CA GLN A 596 16.01 10.50 -21.78
C GLN A 596 17.18 11.50 -21.75
N TYR A 597 17.25 12.28 -20.67
CA TYR A 597 18.24 13.34 -20.44
C TYR A 597 19.18 13.06 -19.26
N ARG A 598 19.02 11.90 -18.61
CA ARG A 598 19.70 11.57 -17.34
C ARG A 598 20.95 10.76 -17.58
N MET A 599 20.80 9.62 -18.27
CA MET A 599 21.82 8.60 -18.35
C MET A 599 22.80 8.91 -19.48
N PRO A 600 24.09 8.59 -19.32
CA PRO A 600 25.00 8.50 -20.44
C PRO A 600 24.48 7.58 -21.53
N ASN A 601 24.76 7.88 -22.80
CA ASN A 601 24.23 7.16 -23.95
C ASN A 601 24.54 5.65 -23.88
N GLN A 602 25.74 5.27 -23.44
CA GLN A 602 26.11 3.86 -23.25
C GLN A 602 25.09 3.09 -22.37
N ILE A 603 24.66 3.70 -21.26
CA ILE A 603 23.68 3.11 -20.34
C ILE A 603 22.27 3.27 -20.91
N GLY A 604 21.93 4.47 -21.40
CA GLY A 604 20.60 4.79 -21.89
C GLY A 604 20.17 3.95 -23.10
N ASP A 605 21.09 3.71 -24.04
CA ASP A 605 20.83 2.94 -25.26
C ASP A 605 20.66 1.45 -24.92
N PHE A 606 21.47 0.90 -24.00
CA PHE A 606 21.27 -0.45 -23.49
C PHE A 606 19.90 -0.62 -22.82
N ILE A 607 19.53 0.32 -21.94
CA ILE A 607 18.22 0.28 -21.26
C ILE A 607 17.08 0.43 -22.27
N SER A 608 17.25 1.26 -23.30
CA SER A 608 16.27 1.38 -24.37
C SER A 608 16.00 0.04 -25.04
N ASP A 609 17.06 -0.66 -25.48
CA ASP A 609 16.92 -1.92 -26.20
C ASP A 609 16.36 -3.04 -25.31
N GLN A 610 16.85 -3.16 -24.07
CA GLN A 610 16.50 -4.27 -23.18
C GLN A 610 15.19 -4.08 -22.42
N VAL A 611 14.73 -2.85 -22.23
CA VAL A 611 13.58 -2.53 -21.36
C VAL A 611 12.44 -1.86 -22.12
N TYR A 612 12.76 -0.98 -23.08
CA TYR A 612 11.78 -0.14 -23.77
C TYR A 612 11.70 -0.45 -25.27
N GLU A 613 12.15 -1.63 -25.70
CA GLU A 613 12.05 -2.13 -27.08
C GLU A 613 12.66 -1.15 -28.12
N GLY A 614 13.71 -0.43 -27.75
CA GLY A 614 14.39 0.56 -28.61
C GLY A 614 13.62 1.88 -28.78
N GLN A 615 12.49 2.08 -28.08
CA GLN A 615 11.65 3.28 -28.22
C GLN A 615 12.17 4.48 -27.42
N LEU A 616 13.08 4.27 -26.46
CA LEU A 616 13.70 5.33 -25.65
C LEU A 616 14.99 5.84 -26.31
N ARG A 617 15.11 7.14 -26.54
CA ARG A 617 16.31 7.72 -27.16
C ARG A 617 17.16 8.47 -26.16
N SER A 618 18.48 8.35 -26.26
CA SER A 618 19.39 9.16 -25.46
C SER A 618 19.52 10.59 -26.01
N ASN A 619 19.59 11.58 -25.13
CA ASN A 619 19.87 12.95 -25.52
C ASN A 619 21.26 13.03 -26.18
N PRO A 620 21.39 13.39 -27.47
CA PRO A 620 22.69 13.44 -28.15
C PRO A 620 23.64 14.48 -27.56
N ARG A 621 23.12 15.44 -26.78
CA ARG A 621 23.89 16.49 -26.09
C ARG A 621 24.20 16.13 -24.64
N HIS A 622 24.06 14.86 -24.25
CA HIS A 622 24.44 14.44 -22.90
C HIS A 622 25.93 14.73 -22.66
N PRO A 623 26.33 15.28 -21.48
CA PRO A 623 27.73 15.65 -21.22
C PRO A 623 28.72 14.49 -21.41
N MET A 624 28.27 13.27 -21.11
CA MET A 624 29.05 12.04 -21.24
C MET A 624 29.01 11.38 -22.62
N ASN A 625 28.75 12.14 -23.69
CA ASN A 625 28.70 11.64 -25.07
C ASN A 625 29.90 12.11 -25.94
N GLY A 626 30.97 12.61 -25.31
CA GLY A 626 32.18 13.09 -25.98
C GLY A 626 33.14 11.95 -26.35
N ALA A 627 33.94 12.15 -27.40
CA ALA A 627 34.93 11.15 -27.87
C ALA A 627 36.02 10.83 -26.82
N ASP A 628 36.24 11.74 -25.86
CA ASP A 628 37.23 11.57 -24.78
C ASP A 628 36.70 10.74 -23.60
N VAL A 629 35.41 10.37 -23.59
CA VAL A 629 34.81 9.56 -22.53
C VAL A 629 35.11 8.08 -22.78
N GLN A 630 36.00 7.50 -21.98
CA GLN A 630 36.49 6.12 -22.15
C GLN A 630 35.50 5.04 -21.65
N GLY A 631 34.54 5.42 -20.80
CA GLY A 631 33.51 4.53 -20.27
C GLY A 631 32.64 5.25 -19.24
N THR A 632 31.41 4.77 -19.05
CA THR A 632 30.47 5.35 -18.07
C THR A 632 29.83 4.32 -17.15
N CYS A 633 29.97 3.04 -17.48
CA CYS A 633 29.55 1.93 -16.64
C CYS A 633 30.72 0.97 -16.45
N PHE A 634 31.00 0.64 -15.19
CA PHE A 634 32.11 -0.21 -14.80
C PHE A 634 31.65 -1.30 -13.84
N PHE A 635 32.11 -2.52 -14.07
CA PHE A 635 31.88 -3.67 -13.20
C PHE A 635 33.12 -3.93 -12.37
N VAL A 636 32.99 -3.86 -11.05
CA VAL A 636 34.08 -4.08 -10.11
C VAL A 636 34.08 -5.54 -9.69
N ASP A 637 35.12 -6.29 -10.08
CA ASP A 637 35.25 -7.70 -9.67
C ASP A 637 35.73 -7.81 -8.21
N VAL A 638 34.78 -8.08 -7.32
CA VAL A 638 35.04 -8.27 -5.89
C VAL A 638 35.43 -9.72 -5.62
N LYS A 639 36.71 -10.03 -5.83
CA LYS A 639 37.27 -11.37 -5.62
C LYS A 639 37.14 -11.81 -4.16
N GLY A 640 36.63 -13.02 -3.96
CA GLY A 640 36.44 -13.62 -2.64
C GLY A 640 35.21 -13.13 -1.86
N GLY A 641 34.46 -12.16 -2.40
CA GLY A 641 33.19 -11.75 -1.83
C GLY A 641 32.18 -12.88 -1.88
N THR A 642 31.55 -13.16 -0.74
CA THR A 642 30.54 -14.22 -0.63
C THR A 642 29.36 -13.74 0.19
N GLU A 643 28.15 -13.94 -0.35
CA GLU A 643 26.91 -13.65 0.37
C GLU A 643 26.84 -14.42 1.70
N ARG A 644 26.37 -13.74 2.74
CA ARG A 644 26.01 -14.34 4.03
C ARG A 644 24.60 -13.93 4.41
N ALA A 645 23.79 -14.92 4.79
CA ALA A 645 22.45 -14.66 5.28
C ALA A 645 22.48 -13.95 6.64
N MET A 646 21.65 -12.93 6.79
CA MET A 646 21.44 -12.20 8.04
C MET A 646 19.93 -12.04 8.26
N GLU A 647 19.36 -12.91 9.09
CA GLU A 647 17.91 -13.06 9.28
C GLU A 647 17.18 -13.30 7.95
N THR A 648 16.38 -12.34 7.48
CA THR A 648 15.63 -12.37 6.21
C THR A 648 16.34 -11.64 5.07
N SER A 649 17.58 -11.19 5.29
CA SER A 649 18.37 -10.38 4.36
C SER A 649 19.76 -10.98 4.10
N TYR A 650 20.60 -10.29 3.34
CA TYR A 650 21.93 -10.75 2.96
C TYR A 650 22.97 -9.62 3.09
N ILE A 651 24.21 -10.00 3.39
CA ILE A 651 25.37 -9.12 3.42
C ILE A 651 26.54 -9.71 2.63
N ASN A 652 27.44 -8.84 2.18
CA ASN A 652 28.72 -9.20 1.56
C ASN A 652 29.78 -8.21 2.07
N HIS A 653 30.71 -8.70 2.89
CA HIS A 653 31.69 -7.86 3.59
C HIS A 653 32.74 -7.29 2.64
N GLU A 654 33.15 -8.07 1.65
CA GLU A 654 34.16 -7.71 0.67
C GLU A 654 33.63 -6.65 -0.30
N GLU A 655 32.36 -6.74 -0.70
CA GLU A 655 31.68 -5.67 -1.44
C GLU A 655 31.61 -4.39 -0.59
N ALA A 656 31.22 -4.48 0.68
CA ALA A 656 31.15 -3.33 1.57
C ALA A 656 32.52 -2.66 1.75
N ALA A 657 33.58 -3.45 1.95
CA ALA A 657 34.94 -2.94 2.06
C ALA A 657 35.42 -2.25 0.78
N THR A 658 35.06 -2.81 -0.39
CA THR A 658 35.37 -2.23 -1.70
C THR A 658 34.67 -0.88 -1.88
N ILE A 659 33.39 -0.82 -1.56
CA ILE A 659 32.59 0.40 -1.64
C ILE A 659 33.14 1.50 -0.72
N VAL A 660 33.59 1.16 0.48
CA VAL A 660 34.22 2.13 1.39
C VAL A 660 35.50 2.72 0.78
N LYS A 661 36.34 1.91 0.11
CA LYS A 661 37.54 2.40 -0.59
C LYS A 661 37.19 3.34 -1.74
N MET A 662 36.16 3.02 -2.52
CA MET A 662 35.67 3.89 -3.61
C MET A 662 35.10 5.19 -3.07
N ALA A 663 34.28 5.11 -2.03
CA ALA A 663 33.69 6.27 -1.36
C ALA A 663 34.76 7.20 -0.79
N ALA A 664 35.86 6.66 -0.26
CA ALA A 664 36.99 7.47 0.20
C ALA A 664 37.64 8.27 -0.93
N HIS A 665 37.89 7.65 -2.10
CA HIS A 665 38.45 8.32 -3.26
C HIS A 665 37.52 9.42 -3.80
N LEU A 666 36.25 9.09 -4.03
CA LEU A 666 35.26 10.06 -4.52
C LEU A 666 35.09 11.22 -3.55
N GLN A 667 35.03 10.94 -2.24
CA GLN A 667 34.96 12.00 -1.23
C GLN A 667 36.22 12.87 -1.21
N ALA A 668 37.41 12.30 -1.38
CA ALA A 668 38.66 13.06 -1.45
C ALA A 668 38.71 13.99 -2.68
N GLN A 669 38.10 13.58 -3.78
CA GLN A 669 37.98 14.37 -5.02
C GLN A 669 36.80 15.35 -5.01
N ASN A 670 35.93 15.29 -3.99
CA ASN A 670 34.65 16.00 -3.90
C ASN A 670 33.64 15.60 -4.99
N ASP A 671 33.73 14.38 -5.49
CA ASP A 671 32.79 13.84 -6.47
C ASP A 671 31.49 13.40 -5.79
N PRO A 672 30.31 13.89 -6.24
CA PRO A 672 29.03 13.47 -5.67
C PRO A 672 28.74 11.99 -5.97
N PHE A 673 28.40 11.24 -4.92
CA PHE A 673 28.06 9.83 -5.05
C PHE A 673 26.95 9.40 -4.08
N LYS A 674 26.22 8.37 -4.49
CA LYS A 674 25.26 7.61 -3.69
C LYS A 674 25.48 6.12 -3.92
N ILE A 675 25.18 5.32 -2.90
CA ILE A 675 25.30 3.87 -2.91
C ILE A 675 23.91 3.26 -2.87
N ILE A 676 23.66 2.26 -3.71
CA ILE A 676 22.39 1.53 -3.73
C ILE A 676 22.66 0.04 -3.53
N THR A 677 21.88 -0.59 -2.67
CA THR A 677 21.91 -2.05 -2.48
C THR A 677 20.51 -2.60 -2.24
N PRO A 678 20.16 -3.76 -2.77
CA PRO A 678 18.82 -4.31 -2.60
C PRO A 678 18.53 -4.86 -1.20
N TYR A 679 19.54 -5.02 -0.35
CA TYR A 679 19.42 -5.67 0.96
C TYR A 679 19.63 -4.67 2.10
N ASP A 680 18.64 -4.52 2.98
CA ASP A 680 18.73 -3.58 4.11
C ASP A 680 19.83 -3.92 5.12
N ALA A 681 20.17 -5.21 5.27
CA ALA A 681 21.32 -5.62 6.08
C ALA A 681 22.63 -5.13 5.46
N GLN A 682 22.79 -5.24 4.14
CA GLN A 682 23.95 -4.70 3.43
C GLN A 682 24.02 -3.18 3.53
N ARG A 683 22.88 -2.48 3.36
CA ARG A 683 22.83 -1.02 3.53
C ARG A 683 23.33 -0.61 4.90
N SER A 684 22.85 -1.28 5.95
CA SER A 684 23.23 -0.99 7.33
C SER A 684 24.71 -1.31 7.58
N LEU A 685 25.24 -2.38 7.00
CA LEU A 685 26.67 -2.71 7.04
C LEU A 685 27.53 -1.63 6.38
N ILE A 686 27.14 -1.17 5.19
CA ILE A 686 27.87 -0.13 4.45
C ILE A 686 27.84 1.19 5.22
N GLU A 687 26.69 1.64 5.72
CA GLU A 687 26.57 2.85 6.53
C GLU A 687 27.48 2.81 7.77
N ALA A 688 27.47 1.70 8.50
CA ALA A 688 28.34 1.51 9.66
C ALA A 688 29.83 1.51 9.28
N SER A 689 30.18 0.90 8.15
CA SER A 689 31.56 0.84 7.66
C SER A 689 32.08 2.21 7.21
N LEU A 690 31.24 3.02 6.54
CA LEU A 690 31.55 4.40 6.20
C LEU A 690 31.80 5.25 7.46
N GLN A 691 30.93 5.09 8.47
CA GLN A 691 31.07 5.80 9.74
C GLN A 691 32.37 5.43 10.48
N GLN A 692 32.71 4.14 10.52
CA GLN A 692 33.96 3.65 11.13
C GLN A 692 35.20 4.17 10.40
N ALA A 693 35.12 4.32 9.08
CA ALA A 693 36.18 4.90 8.27
C ALA A 693 36.28 6.44 8.36
N GLY A 694 35.40 7.09 9.14
CA GLY A 694 35.36 8.55 9.24
C GLY A 694 34.85 9.26 7.98
N LEU A 695 34.17 8.53 7.08
CA LEU A 695 33.58 9.08 5.86
C LEU A 695 32.18 9.65 6.13
N ASN A 696 31.71 10.48 5.20
CA ASN A 696 30.33 10.91 5.24
C ASN A 696 29.42 9.69 4.98
N HIS A 697 28.56 9.37 5.93
CA HIS A 697 27.66 8.22 5.89
C HIS A 697 26.18 8.64 5.83
N ALA A 698 25.86 9.87 6.27
CA ALA A 698 24.50 10.37 6.27
C ALA A 698 24.04 10.64 4.83
N ASP A 699 22.84 10.18 4.48
CA ASP A 699 22.27 10.38 3.15
C ASP A 699 23.19 9.82 2.03
N LYS A 700 23.86 8.68 2.25
CA LYS A 700 24.78 8.08 1.26
C LYS A 700 24.42 6.70 0.77
N CYS A 701 23.77 5.85 1.56
CA CYS A 701 23.43 4.48 1.19
C CYS A 701 21.91 4.24 1.26
N PHE A 702 21.34 3.62 0.24
CA PHE A 702 19.89 3.46 0.08
C PHE A 702 19.53 2.06 -0.40
N ASN A 703 18.32 1.63 -0.06
CA ASN A 703 17.69 0.52 -0.78
C ASN A 703 17.01 1.04 -2.05
N VAL A 704 16.74 0.15 -3.00
CA VAL A 704 16.21 0.51 -4.33
C VAL A 704 14.90 1.30 -4.23
N ASP A 705 13.97 0.80 -3.41
CA ASP A 705 12.64 1.39 -3.26
C ASP A 705 12.71 2.83 -2.72
N SER A 706 13.59 3.08 -1.74
CA SER A 706 13.78 4.43 -1.16
C SER A 706 14.49 5.42 -2.08
N PHE A 707 15.26 4.93 -3.07
CA PHE A 707 16.01 5.78 -3.98
C PHE A 707 15.22 6.17 -5.25
N GLN A 708 14.02 5.63 -5.47
CA GLN A 708 13.23 5.97 -6.64
C GLN A 708 12.93 7.47 -6.72
N GLY A 709 12.96 8.02 -7.95
CA GLY A 709 12.79 9.44 -8.21
C GLY A 709 14.05 10.28 -7.94
N ASN A 710 15.05 9.74 -7.23
CA ASN A 710 16.35 10.37 -7.06
C ASN A 710 17.34 9.96 -8.15
N GLU A 711 18.40 10.74 -8.26
CA GLU A 711 19.54 10.55 -9.17
C GLU A 711 20.79 11.13 -8.52
N GLU A 712 21.96 10.68 -8.95
CA GLU A 712 23.25 11.25 -8.54
C GLU A 712 24.24 11.23 -9.69
N HIS A 713 25.26 12.10 -9.64
CA HIS A 713 26.42 12.06 -10.52
C HIS A 713 27.01 10.64 -10.65
N THR A 714 27.46 10.08 -9.53
CA THR A 714 28.03 8.73 -9.47
C THR A 714 27.15 7.80 -8.63
N ILE A 715 26.81 6.63 -9.17
CA ILE A 715 26.09 5.58 -8.44
C ILE A 715 27.00 4.36 -8.26
N ILE A 716 27.08 3.87 -7.03
CA ILE A 716 27.77 2.61 -6.70
C ILE A 716 26.72 1.58 -6.28
N LEU A 717 26.62 0.47 -7.01
CA LEU A 717 25.73 -0.64 -6.72
C LEU A 717 26.47 -1.75 -5.99
N SER A 718 25.88 -2.29 -4.92
CA SER A 718 26.29 -3.56 -4.28
C SER A 718 25.25 -4.62 -4.61
N LEU A 719 25.59 -5.64 -5.42
CA LEU A 719 24.65 -6.70 -5.78
C LEU A 719 24.47 -7.73 -4.66
N VAL A 720 25.49 -7.89 -3.79
CA VAL A 720 25.55 -8.79 -2.64
C VAL A 720 25.58 -10.27 -3.02
N ARG A 721 24.65 -10.71 -3.87
CA ARG A 721 24.44 -12.11 -4.20
C ARG A 721 25.60 -12.68 -5.03
N SER A 722 25.96 -13.92 -4.72
CA SER A 722 27.01 -14.68 -5.39
C SER A 722 26.53 -16.08 -5.81
N PHE A 723 25.41 -16.58 -5.27
CA PHE A 723 24.92 -17.95 -5.53
C PHE A 723 23.54 -18.01 -6.18
N ASP A 724 22.56 -17.18 -5.78
CA ASP A 724 21.26 -17.11 -6.48
C ASP A 724 21.00 -15.72 -7.01
N LEU A 725 20.01 -15.61 -7.92
CA LEU A 725 19.57 -14.31 -8.44
C LEU A 725 19.05 -13.37 -7.34
N GLY A 726 18.35 -13.92 -6.33
CA GLY A 726 17.74 -13.12 -5.27
C GLY A 726 16.92 -11.97 -5.82
N PHE A 727 17.28 -10.75 -5.44
CA PHE A 727 16.58 -9.53 -5.86
C PHE A 727 16.69 -9.26 -7.37
N LEU A 728 17.71 -9.77 -8.06
CA LEU A 728 17.86 -9.60 -9.52
C LEU A 728 16.79 -10.35 -10.34
N GLN A 729 15.94 -11.15 -9.70
CA GLN A 729 14.74 -11.71 -10.34
C GLN A 729 13.71 -10.63 -10.67
N ASP A 730 13.69 -9.54 -9.91
CA ASP A 730 12.81 -8.41 -10.18
C ASP A 730 13.44 -7.50 -11.23
N PHE A 731 12.89 -7.62 -12.44
CA PHE A 731 13.28 -6.82 -13.59
C PHE A 731 13.04 -5.31 -13.39
N ARG A 732 11.90 -4.92 -12.80
CA ARG A 732 11.49 -3.51 -12.60
C ARG A 732 12.41 -2.82 -11.58
N ARG A 733 12.70 -3.48 -10.45
CA ARG A 733 13.65 -2.96 -9.44
C ARG A 733 15.07 -2.91 -9.98
N THR A 734 15.48 -3.89 -10.78
CA THR A 734 16.79 -3.88 -11.44
C THR A 734 16.91 -2.73 -12.44
N ASN A 735 15.88 -2.48 -13.25
CA ASN A 735 15.82 -1.31 -14.13
C ASN A 735 15.94 -0.01 -13.32
N VAL A 736 15.27 0.11 -12.16
CA VAL A 736 15.43 1.27 -11.28
C VAL A 736 16.89 1.43 -10.86
N MET A 737 17.56 0.39 -10.36
CA MET A 737 18.97 0.47 -9.92
C MET A 737 19.91 0.98 -11.02
N LEU A 738 19.76 0.47 -12.25
CA LEU A 738 20.67 0.78 -13.37
C LEU A 738 20.46 2.18 -13.96
N THR A 739 19.36 2.86 -13.63
CA THR A 739 18.92 4.10 -14.29
C THR A 739 19.01 5.34 -13.39
N ARG A 740 19.89 5.30 -12.38
CA ARG A 740 20.03 6.36 -11.36
C ARG A 740 21.23 7.29 -11.56
N SER A 741 22.24 6.87 -12.32
CA SER A 741 23.46 7.66 -12.53
C SER A 741 23.27 8.71 -13.62
N THR A 742 23.81 9.90 -13.40
CA THR A 742 23.92 10.91 -14.46
C THR A 742 25.25 10.88 -15.19
N HIS A 743 26.31 10.36 -14.56
CA HIS A 743 27.65 10.32 -15.17
C HIS A 743 28.27 8.92 -15.12
N TYR A 744 28.41 8.35 -13.92
CA TYR A 744 29.11 7.08 -13.74
C TYR A 744 28.28 6.07 -12.94
N LEU A 745 28.32 4.82 -13.40
CA LEU A 745 27.73 3.67 -12.74
C LEU A 745 28.81 2.64 -12.42
N PHE A 746 29.00 2.33 -11.14
CA PHE A 746 29.88 1.25 -10.68
C PHE A 746 29.04 0.11 -10.12
N VAL A 747 29.29 -1.12 -10.58
CA VAL A 747 28.58 -2.32 -10.13
C VAL A 747 29.56 -3.25 -9.41
N CYS A 748 29.51 -3.26 -8.08
CA CYS A 748 30.31 -4.16 -7.25
C CYS A 748 29.63 -5.53 -7.15
N THR A 749 30.34 -6.56 -7.62
CA THR A 749 29.83 -7.94 -7.67
C THR A 749 30.95 -8.94 -7.94
N SER A 750 30.64 -10.24 -7.90
CA SER A 750 31.53 -11.28 -8.41
C SER A 750 31.43 -11.38 -9.94
N ARG A 751 32.56 -11.34 -10.63
CA ARG A 751 32.59 -11.52 -12.09
C ARG A 751 32.07 -12.88 -12.53
N ALA A 752 32.40 -13.93 -11.78
CA ALA A 752 31.91 -15.27 -12.08
C ALA A 752 30.38 -15.33 -12.00
N PHE A 753 29.77 -14.63 -11.04
CA PHE A 753 28.33 -14.60 -10.83
C PHE A 753 27.56 -13.99 -12.02
N LEU A 754 28.07 -12.91 -12.63
CA LEU A 754 27.44 -12.27 -13.79
C LEU A 754 27.83 -12.85 -15.15
N THR A 755 28.93 -13.58 -15.27
CA THR A 755 29.38 -14.10 -16.59
C THR A 755 29.05 -15.57 -16.80
N SER A 756 29.17 -16.39 -15.75
CA SER A 756 29.00 -17.85 -15.83
C SER A 756 28.01 -18.41 -14.81
N GLY A 757 27.66 -17.60 -13.80
CA GLY A 757 26.78 -17.97 -12.70
C GLY A 757 25.32 -17.56 -12.93
N PRO A 758 24.49 -17.68 -11.88
CA PRO A 758 23.04 -17.46 -11.98
C PRO A 758 22.65 -16.03 -12.37
N GLY A 759 23.52 -15.04 -12.09
CA GLY A 759 23.32 -13.64 -12.47
C GLY A 759 23.42 -13.37 -13.98
N ALA A 760 23.97 -14.29 -14.78
CA ALA A 760 24.28 -14.04 -16.18
C ALA A 760 23.08 -13.71 -17.08
N LYS A 761 21.90 -14.23 -16.74
CA LYS A 761 20.64 -13.97 -17.47
C LYS A 761 19.83 -12.81 -16.90
N SER A 762 20.30 -12.18 -15.83
CA SER A 762 19.64 -10.98 -15.29
C SER A 762 19.89 -9.77 -16.20
N LEU A 763 19.12 -8.70 -16.04
CA LEU A 763 19.35 -7.45 -16.77
C LEU A 763 20.77 -6.90 -16.54
N VAL A 764 21.32 -7.06 -15.33
CA VAL A 764 22.71 -6.67 -15.01
C VAL A 764 23.72 -7.57 -15.72
N GLY A 765 23.47 -8.87 -15.80
CA GLY A 765 24.31 -9.83 -16.53
C GLY A 765 24.33 -9.54 -18.03
N ASN A 766 23.18 -9.25 -18.62
CA ASN A 766 23.06 -8.81 -20.02
C ASN A 766 23.85 -7.51 -20.26
N MET A 767 23.83 -6.57 -19.30
CA MET A 767 24.60 -5.32 -19.39
C MET A 767 26.11 -5.60 -19.37
N ALA A 768 26.57 -6.45 -18.45
CA ALA A 768 27.97 -6.86 -18.39
C ALA A 768 28.44 -7.54 -19.68
N ALA A 769 27.60 -8.40 -20.27
CA ALA A 769 27.88 -9.05 -21.54
C ALA A 769 27.93 -8.05 -22.71
N ALA A 770 27.00 -7.09 -22.75
CA ALA A 770 26.93 -6.08 -23.80
C ALA A 770 28.12 -5.10 -23.76
N PHE A 771 28.59 -4.72 -22.58
CA PHE A 771 29.71 -3.79 -22.43
C PHE A 771 31.08 -4.48 -22.50
N GLY A 772 31.10 -5.79 -22.31
CA GLY A 772 32.27 -6.64 -22.56
C GLY A 772 33.40 -6.43 -21.56
N GLU A 773 34.55 -7.00 -21.89
CA GLU A 773 35.74 -7.09 -21.03
C GLU A 773 36.30 -5.73 -20.62
N GLY A 774 36.23 -4.73 -21.49
CA GLY A 774 36.77 -3.39 -21.21
C GLY A 774 36.02 -2.62 -20.11
N ALA A 775 34.82 -3.07 -19.72
CA ALA A 775 34.06 -2.46 -18.63
C ALA A 775 34.37 -3.07 -17.25
N TRP A 776 35.15 -4.16 -17.19
CA TRP A 776 35.55 -4.77 -15.92
C TRP A 776 36.82 -4.11 -15.37
N ILE A 777 36.77 -3.70 -14.11
CA ILE A 777 37.91 -3.15 -13.37
C ILE A 777 38.21 -3.99 -12.12
N ASP A 778 39.48 -4.10 -11.78
CA ASP A 778 39.94 -4.85 -10.62
C ASP A 778 40.06 -3.93 -9.39
N LEU A 779 40.11 -4.54 -8.20
CA LEU A 779 40.36 -3.82 -6.94
C LEU A 779 41.63 -2.96 -6.95
N GLN A 780 42.64 -3.36 -7.73
CA GLN A 780 43.89 -2.60 -7.85
C GLN A 780 43.67 -1.25 -8.54
N ASP A 781 42.82 -1.21 -9.57
CA ASP A 781 42.47 0.03 -10.27
C ASP A 781 41.76 1.01 -9.31
N ILE A 782 40.92 0.47 -8.43
CA ILE A 782 40.26 1.24 -7.36
C ILE A 782 41.25 1.76 -6.32
N GLU A 783 42.25 0.97 -5.94
CA GLU A 783 43.24 1.34 -4.92
C GLU A 783 44.18 2.46 -5.37
N VAL A 784 44.45 2.55 -6.67
CA VAL A 784 45.29 3.61 -7.25
C VAL A 784 44.48 4.78 -7.82
N GLY A 785 43.14 4.71 -7.78
CA GLY A 785 42.26 5.76 -8.31
C GLY A 785 42.22 5.84 -9.83
N ASN A 786 42.54 4.75 -10.54
CA ASN A 786 42.50 4.67 -12.01
C ASN A 786 41.12 4.17 -12.47
N PHE A 787 40.07 4.93 -12.21
CA PHE A 787 38.71 4.63 -12.67
C PHE A 787 37.88 5.90 -12.87
#